data_AF-A0A9E3VY81-F1
#
_entry.id   AF-A0A9E3VY81-F1
#
_cell.length_a   1.000
_cell.length_b   1.000
_cell.length_c   1.000
_cell.angle_alpha   90.00
_cell.angle_beta   90.00
_cell.angle_gamma   90.00
#
_symmetry.space_group_name_H-M   'P 1'
#
loop_
_entity.id
_entity.type
_entity.pdbx_description
1 polymer ?
#
loop_
_entity_poly.entity_id
_entity_poly.type
_entity_poly.pdbx_seq_one_letter_code
_entity_poly.pdbx_strand_id
1 'polypeptide(L)'
;MRRIALSLVVLSLLIPLATSQDKPAATNALATIYLSDSIRSGDYDAYATELIRLIETDPTTPAARIALERCVAMESELADPRPVYAMLRKLAKQDFKGCGPWSPEYADAYVRLARNYDTTSQWHAVAQRWRGITQAAYIGPFTDGAAPAHDDVFGPEVLLDFGAEYDGAYGRVKWQAVRHHDPVGAELDIHDQKRWTGYGYYVATQIVSPEHRAAVLLIDVSGPAKVWVNGALAADLDNRGQDLPGTSELDLAITQGVNNLVVKISALSSVQMRLLDSAGQPLAGVEARVPKADSKPVVMAHGGGITRHAHVNLFDGQDALSLLAAADNSDMYGLSLESAAQRDAAVATPEADALVRLEFLRRLEDSPLHSFSDKRKLTRAITDGLLAADPALVPALLLKAELLSEDERFRDAIEVLDAALKHAAGKWRVYLAKAAVFSDAGWQAEEAAALKAALNDAPTALPVLKRVSDYYGTLGALNREVEYDRARLELRPGDPDAHMSLANTLGRMGDTEGAVRHFRALTDAEPGNDFLLARLAEALAANGNLDQALATFDTLAAWSARPEGPLMQGAKVCLQLGHEERAAGYLDRVLQADPGQHSARRQLQLMRNEPEDFWAEFVVGWEEAMKHDVTSEQFPRADSAVVLDELIQHVYADGSSVSYVHMVRKILTQEGVDARGKDQISGELITARTIQPDGTVLEPISQSGGAIEFPGLSPGAYIDVAYLVRSSGGPKGTLDGDAFFFVDQTLNEPFAISRWVITAPASVPFNIVYHNLSDDDPGVSISRHEQQGRIVRSWDVRNPRHVEYELFMPAPAEIVPWIECVQPRDWRDRARMAAADGLRKVMRTPLIERRALEITAGAADDVAKVRAIYEWVNRTFTTEGDAWNPHQALKAGAGDRDEVFVSLCAAAGVNLGYAYVDAAPPYKRPPQERASRPHWAYPNEEDFEELLYVVEGASGREFISLDERMRPFGEVSARLFMAPAVVWQDGDYEITHLPGGDREKDRFENRVHIKLNADGSAGLEGSITVVGERGYGMKEAMRNVPYDELCTDLEKSLSDHYKGFEVSECLFPRIGDAGEPLVQEYTGAVREMAKQDGAGLMLTLPGEKMGVLMSGLVGQRKREFDIAIDFDLVQTDEIRISPPEGYAFKETPRDLVYPTAPLMYQLKFRMDGADMIAERKLVLGPGRFGVHEYNDLVEQIKRIKQAEDSTLKLVRK
;
A
#
# COMPACT_ATOMS: atom_id res chain seq x y z
N MET A 1 45.04 -21.19 7.27
CA MET A 1 44.66 -22.63 7.32
C MET A 1 45.24 -23.27 8.59
N ARG A 2 44.44 -24.06 9.32
CA ARG A 2 44.67 -24.63 10.67
C ARG A 2 44.56 -23.65 11.86
N ARG A 3 43.35 -23.10 12.09
CA ARG A 3 42.81 -22.68 13.41
C ARG A 3 41.30 -22.30 13.33
N ILE A 4 40.49 -23.12 12.67
CA ILE A 4 39.00 -22.99 12.58
C ILE A 4 38.30 -24.30 13.03
N ALA A 5 38.99 -25.22 13.71
CA ALA A 5 38.46 -26.56 13.95
C ALA A 5 38.01 -26.89 15.39
N LEU A 6 37.87 -25.91 16.30
CA LEU A 6 37.60 -26.25 17.71
C LEU A 6 36.69 -25.23 18.41
N SER A 7 35.46 -25.05 17.92
CA SER A 7 34.38 -24.38 18.68
C SER A 7 32.98 -24.96 18.44
N LEU A 8 32.87 -26.06 17.68
CA LEU A 8 31.59 -26.69 17.28
C LEU A 8 31.25 -27.97 18.07
N VAL A 9 31.91 -28.28 19.19
CA VAL A 9 31.81 -29.61 19.84
C VAL A 9 31.25 -29.59 21.27
N VAL A 10 30.76 -28.46 21.81
CA VAL A 10 30.33 -28.41 23.23
C VAL A 10 28.82 -28.20 23.47
N LEU A 11 27.98 -28.00 22.45
CA LEU A 11 26.51 -27.92 22.65
C LEU A 11 25.72 -29.20 22.32
N SER A 12 26.36 -30.32 22.01
CA SER A 12 25.69 -31.58 21.64
C SER A 12 25.52 -32.60 22.78
N LEU A 13 25.70 -32.21 24.05
CA LEU A 13 25.81 -33.17 25.17
C LEU A 13 24.70 -33.17 26.22
N LEU A 14 23.56 -32.48 26.03
CA LEU A 14 22.43 -32.54 26.97
C LEU A 14 21.03 -32.56 26.30
N ILE A 15 20.88 -33.38 25.26
CA ILE A 15 19.58 -33.86 24.77
C ILE A 15 19.70 -35.38 24.64
N PRO A 16 18.71 -36.21 25.03
CA PRO A 16 18.82 -37.65 24.85
C PRO A 16 18.98 -37.95 23.36
N LEU A 17 20.15 -38.45 22.98
CA LEU A 17 20.42 -39.04 21.67
C LEU A 17 19.44 -40.20 21.45
N ALA A 18 18.40 -39.99 20.64
CA ALA A 18 17.79 -41.07 19.90
C ALA A 18 18.86 -41.59 18.92
N THR A 19 19.37 -42.77 19.20
CA THR A 19 20.53 -43.37 18.53
C THR A 19 20.22 -43.77 17.09
N SER A 20 20.89 -43.08 16.16
CA SER A 20 21.39 -43.43 14.81
C SER A 20 21.37 -44.89 14.28
N GLN A 21 20.26 -45.63 14.34
CA GLN A 21 20.14 -46.95 13.66
C GLN A 21 19.46 -46.91 12.28
N ASP A 22 18.79 -45.80 11.88
CA ASP A 22 17.89 -45.79 10.71
C ASP A 22 18.37 -45.06 9.44
N LYS A 23 19.65 -44.64 9.34
CA LYS A 23 20.13 -43.87 8.17
C LYS A 23 19.79 -44.49 6.79
N PRO A 24 19.96 -45.82 6.53
CA PRO A 24 19.59 -46.38 5.23
C PRO A 24 18.08 -46.49 4.98
N ALA A 25 17.27 -46.61 6.05
CA ALA A 25 15.81 -46.66 5.93
C ALA A 25 15.23 -45.26 5.64
N ALA A 26 15.76 -44.21 6.30
CA ALA A 26 15.39 -42.83 6.05
C ALA A 26 15.74 -42.39 4.61
N THR A 27 16.93 -42.73 4.10
CA THR A 27 17.32 -42.39 2.72
C THR A 27 16.42 -43.09 1.68
N ASN A 28 16.03 -44.34 1.90
CA ASN A 28 15.11 -45.04 1.00
C ASN A 28 13.70 -44.44 1.02
N ALA A 29 13.20 -44.04 2.19
CA ALA A 29 11.90 -43.39 2.32
C ALA A 29 11.86 -42.03 1.61
N LEU A 30 12.89 -41.20 1.78
CA LEU A 30 12.99 -39.92 1.07
C LEU A 30 13.14 -40.09 -0.45
N ALA A 31 13.82 -41.14 -0.91
CA ALA A 31 13.88 -41.47 -2.33
C ALA A 31 12.50 -41.87 -2.87
N THR A 32 11.68 -42.63 -2.13
CA THR A 32 10.29 -42.90 -2.53
C THR A 32 9.46 -41.62 -2.63
N ILE A 33 9.65 -40.68 -1.72
CA ILE A 33 8.93 -39.40 -1.72
C ILE A 33 9.35 -38.52 -2.90
N TYR A 34 10.64 -38.29 -3.11
CA TYR A 34 11.08 -37.26 -4.06
C TYR A 34 11.58 -37.80 -5.41
N LEU A 35 11.90 -39.09 -5.52
CA LEU A 35 12.53 -39.69 -6.70
C LEU A 35 11.69 -40.80 -7.37
N SER A 36 10.37 -40.83 -7.13
CA SER A 36 9.49 -41.84 -7.72
C SER A 36 9.36 -41.73 -9.25
N ASP A 37 9.49 -42.85 -9.95
CA ASP A 37 9.30 -42.95 -11.40
C ASP A 37 7.86 -42.60 -11.82
N SER A 38 6.87 -42.80 -10.93
CA SER A 38 5.48 -42.41 -11.18
C SER A 38 5.33 -40.90 -11.35
N ILE A 39 6.16 -40.10 -10.68
CA ILE A 39 6.20 -38.64 -10.89
C ILE A 39 6.69 -38.34 -12.31
N ARG A 40 7.71 -39.07 -12.80
CA ARG A 40 8.29 -38.83 -14.14
C ARG A 40 7.26 -38.97 -15.25
N SER A 41 6.40 -39.99 -15.16
CA SER A 41 5.32 -40.24 -16.13
C SER A 41 4.03 -39.46 -15.86
N GLY A 42 3.96 -38.66 -14.79
CA GLY A 42 2.75 -37.94 -14.37
C GLY A 42 1.63 -38.87 -13.87
N ASP A 43 1.97 -40.04 -13.33
CA ASP A 43 1.02 -41.00 -12.73
C ASP A 43 0.89 -40.74 -11.22
N TYR A 44 0.20 -39.66 -10.88
CA TYR A 44 0.04 -39.27 -9.48
C TYR A 44 -0.81 -40.24 -8.66
N ASP A 45 -1.66 -41.05 -9.30
CA ASP A 45 -2.46 -42.08 -8.63
C ASP A 45 -1.59 -43.28 -8.20
N ALA A 46 -0.67 -43.72 -9.07
CA ALA A 46 0.35 -44.70 -8.71
C ALA A 46 1.30 -44.15 -7.62
N TYR A 47 1.74 -42.90 -7.77
CA TYR A 47 2.59 -42.25 -6.78
C TYR A 47 1.92 -42.12 -5.40
N ALA A 48 0.64 -41.71 -5.35
CA ALA A 48 -0.12 -41.68 -4.10
C ALA A 48 -0.21 -43.08 -3.46
N THR A 49 -0.30 -44.14 -4.26
CA THR A 49 -0.28 -45.52 -3.75
C THR A 49 1.05 -45.89 -3.10
N GLU A 50 2.18 -45.40 -3.64
CA GLU A 50 3.51 -45.60 -3.05
C GLU A 50 3.64 -44.87 -1.70
N LEU A 51 3.18 -43.62 -1.63
CA LEU A 51 3.16 -42.84 -0.40
C LEU A 51 2.24 -43.45 0.66
N ILE A 52 1.06 -43.93 0.27
CA ILE A 52 0.14 -44.64 1.18
C ILE A 52 0.84 -45.86 1.80
N ARG A 53 1.58 -46.65 1.01
CA ARG A 53 2.33 -47.81 1.54
C ARG A 53 3.43 -47.40 2.51
N LEU A 54 4.10 -46.28 2.25
CA LEU A 54 5.11 -45.72 3.16
C LEU A 54 4.47 -45.35 4.51
N ILE A 55 3.32 -44.67 4.48
CA ILE A 55 2.55 -44.30 5.68
C ILE A 55 2.06 -45.55 6.44
N GLU A 56 1.54 -46.55 5.73
CA GLU A 56 1.05 -47.79 6.35
C GLU A 56 2.15 -48.64 6.97
N THR A 57 3.41 -48.46 6.57
CA THR A 57 4.55 -49.19 7.12
C THR A 57 4.89 -48.70 8.53
N ASP A 58 5.03 -47.37 8.71
CA ASP A 58 5.21 -46.74 10.02
C ASP A 58 4.76 -45.27 10.00
N PRO A 59 3.54 -44.97 10.48
CA PRO A 59 2.98 -43.61 10.47
C PRO A 59 3.60 -42.68 11.53
N THR A 60 4.51 -43.16 12.38
CA THR A 60 5.19 -42.32 13.39
C THR A 60 6.41 -41.60 12.83
N THR A 61 6.89 -41.99 11.65
CA THR A 61 8.13 -41.47 11.08
C THR A 61 7.95 -40.07 10.47
N PRO A 62 8.97 -39.19 10.55
CA PRO A 62 8.93 -37.89 9.87
C PRO A 62 8.71 -38.01 8.35
N ALA A 63 9.20 -39.08 7.72
CA ALA A 63 8.97 -39.35 6.29
C ALA A 63 7.50 -39.70 5.99
N ALA A 64 6.81 -40.46 6.86
CA ALA A 64 5.38 -40.75 6.71
C ALA A 64 4.51 -39.49 6.85
N ARG A 65 4.92 -38.54 7.71
CA ARG A 65 4.29 -37.22 7.83
C ARG A 65 4.41 -36.41 6.53
N ILE A 66 5.63 -36.30 5.95
CA ILE A 66 5.85 -35.63 4.66
C ILE A 66 5.03 -36.32 3.54
N ALA A 67 5.01 -37.65 3.53
CA ALA A 67 4.21 -38.41 2.57
C ALA A 67 2.72 -38.11 2.69
N LEU A 68 2.19 -37.95 3.92
CA LEU A 68 0.81 -37.53 4.16
C LEU A 68 0.55 -36.14 3.55
N GLU A 69 1.40 -35.16 3.86
CA GLU A 69 1.25 -33.79 3.34
C GLU A 69 1.20 -33.77 1.83
N ARG A 70 2.10 -34.49 1.15
CA ARG A 70 2.10 -34.59 -0.31
C ARG A 70 0.84 -35.28 -0.83
N CYS A 71 0.37 -36.37 -0.21
CA CYS A 71 -0.90 -37.00 -0.59
C CYS A 71 -2.10 -36.04 -0.48
N VAL A 72 -2.13 -35.21 0.57
CA VAL A 72 -3.22 -34.27 0.83
C VAL A 72 -3.14 -33.07 -0.11
N ALA A 73 -1.95 -32.52 -0.34
CA ALA A 73 -1.72 -31.41 -1.27
C ALA A 73 -2.06 -31.79 -2.72
N MET A 74 -1.80 -33.04 -3.10
CA MET A 74 -2.07 -33.55 -4.45
C MET A 74 -3.52 -34.00 -4.68
N GLU A 75 -4.44 -33.82 -3.71
CA GLU A 75 -5.83 -34.31 -3.82
C GLU A 75 -6.51 -33.91 -5.14
N SER A 76 -6.32 -32.67 -5.60
CA SER A 76 -6.87 -32.13 -6.84
C SER A 76 -6.15 -32.64 -8.10
N GLU A 77 -4.95 -33.21 -7.97
CA GLU A 77 -4.18 -33.79 -9.06
C GLU A 77 -4.49 -35.27 -9.28
N LEU A 78 -5.14 -35.95 -8.33
CA LEU A 78 -5.51 -37.37 -8.41
C LEU A 78 -6.75 -37.59 -9.29
N ALA A 79 -6.75 -38.68 -10.05
CA ALA A 79 -7.98 -39.12 -10.71
C ALA A 79 -8.98 -39.66 -9.68
N ASP A 80 -8.48 -40.40 -8.69
CA ASP A 80 -9.28 -40.92 -7.57
C ASP A 80 -8.58 -40.75 -6.21
N PRO A 81 -8.96 -39.76 -5.39
CA PRO A 81 -8.41 -39.54 -4.05
C PRO A 81 -8.96 -40.49 -2.96
N ARG A 82 -9.96 -41.34 -3.26
CA ARG A 82 -10.57 -42.25 -2.26
C ARG A 82 -9.57 -43.20 -1.57
N PRO A 83 -8.48 -43.69 -2.20
CA PRO A 83 -7.47 -44.49 -1.51
C PRO A 83 -6.78 -43.75 -0.36
N VAL A 84 -6.49 -42.45 -0.51
CA VAL A 84 -5.90 -41.61 0.54
C VAL A 84 -6.89 -41.51 1.71
N TYR A 85 -8.16 -41.23 1.41
CA TYR A 85 -9.21 -41.23 2.41
C TYR A 85 -9.37 -42.59 3.11
N ALA A 86 -9.32 -43.71 2.38
CA ALA A 86 -9.44 -45.05 2.96
C ALA A 86 -8.30 -45.38 3.94
N MET A 87 -7.08 -44.95 3.63
CA MET A 87 -5.91 -45.07 4.52
C MET A 87 -6.12 -44.25 5.80
N LEU A 88 -6.50 -42.98 5.68
CA LEU A 88 -6.78 -42.12 6.83
C LEU A 88 -7.92 -42.65 7.70
N ARG A 89 -8.99 -43.16 7.07
CA ARG A 89 -10.13 -43.79 7.76
C ARG A 89 -9.70 -45.02 8.57
N LYS A 90 -8.73 -45.80 8.09
CA LYS A 90 -8.18 -46.95 8.83
C LYS A 90 -7.44 -46.49 10.09
N LEU A 91 -6.65 -45.41 10.01
CA LEU A 91 -5.95 -44.81 11.15
C LEU A 91 -6.94 -44.16 12.14
N ALA A 92 -7.98 -43.49 11.63
CA ALA A 92 -9.03 -42.86 12.43
C ALA A 92 -9.78 -43.86 13.33
N LYS A 93 -9.94 -45.13 12.91
CA LYS A 93 -10.53 -46.19 13.75
C LYS A 93 -9.72 -46.49 15.01
N GLN A 94 -8.42 -46.22 14.98
CA GLN A 94 -7.53 -46.31 16.13
C GLN A 94 -7.28 -44.94 16.79
N ASP A 95 -8.06 -43.92 16.38
CA ASP A 95 -7.98 -42.57 16.91
C ASP A 95 -6.56 -41.99 16.82
N PHE A 96 -5.86 -42.34 15.74
CA PHE A 96 -4.51 -41.89 15.41
C PHE A 96 -3.44 -42.16 16.47
N LYS A 97 -3.71 -42.99 17.49
CA LYS A 97 -2.75 -43.34 18.56
C LYS A 97 -1.45 -43.96 18.03
N GLY A 98 -1.51 -44.60 16.87
CA GLY A 98 -0.36 -45.18 16.19
C GLY A 98 0.50 -44.18 15.42
N CYS A 99 0.11 -42.91 15.31
CA CYS A 99 0.82 -41.90 14.51
C CYS A 99 1.85 -41.08 15.33
N GLY A 100 1.96 -41.30 16.63
CA GLY A 100 2.95 -40.61 17.48
C GLY A 100 2.67 -39.11 17.63
N PRO A 101 3.69 -38.24 17.59
CA PRO A 101 3.50 -36.79 17.78
C PRO A 101 2.70 -36.13 16.65
N TRP A 102 2.61 -36.78 15.47
CA TRP A 102 1.95 -36.27 14.27
C TRP A 102 0.45 -36.54 14.19
N SER A 103 -0.14 -37.11 15.24
CA SER A 103 -1.56 -37.42 15.25
C SER A 103 -2.47 -36.23 14.95
N PRO A 104 -2.18 -34.97 15.37
CA PRO A 104 -2.98 -33.80 14.98
C PRO A 104 -3.09 -33.62 13.46
N GLU A 105 -1.99 -33.75 12.74
CA GLU A 105 -1.89 -33.57 11.29
C GLU A 105 -2.66 -34.67 10.54
N TYR A 106 -2.54 -35.93 10.99
CA TYR A 106 -3.34 -37.04 10.45
C TYR A 106 -4.84 -36.84 10.69
N ALA A 107 -5.21 -36.32 11.86
CA ALA A 107 -6.59 -36.02 12.18
C ALA A 107 -7.13 -34.90 11.30
N ASP A 108 -6.39 -33.80 11.12
CA ASP A 108 -6.77 -32.67 10.28
C ASP A 108 -6.92 -33.09 8.80
N ALA A 109 -5.95 -33.86 8.28
CA ALA A 109 -6.04 -34.45 6.94
C ALA A 109 -7.24 -35.40 6.77
N TYR A 110 -7.52 -36.24 7.78
CA TYR A 110 -8.69 -37.13 7.76
C TYR A 110 -9.98 -36.33 7.72
N VAL A 111 -10.15 -35.32 8.57
CA VAL A 111 -11.41 -34.57 8.62
C VAL A 111 -11.60 -33.75 7.33
N ARG A 112 -10.53 -33.13 6.81
CA ARG A 112 -10.54 -32.41 5.53
C ARG A 112 -11.03 -33.27 4.36
N LEU A 113 -10.64 -34.54 4.32
CA LEU A 113 -11.07 -35.48 3.28
C LEU A 113 -12.39 -36.17 3.62
N ALA A 114 -12.64 -36.54 4.87
CA ALA A 114 -13.82 -37.28 5.27
C ALA A 114 -15.12 -36.50 5.00
N ARG A 115 -15.13 -35.18 5.17
CA ARG A 115 -16.27 -34.33 4.82
C ARG A 115 -16.72 -34.48 3.36
N ASN A 116 -15.78 -34.84 2.48
CA ASN A 116 -16.02 -34.98 1.03
C ASN A 116 -16.58 -36.36 0.65
N TYR A 117 -16.27 -37.41 1.42
CA TYR A 117 -16.51 -38.81 1.04
C TYR A 117 -17.41 -39.59 2.02
N ASP A 118 -17.53 -39.15 3.27
CA ASP A 118 -18.27 -39.86 4.32
C ASP A 118 -19.59 -39.18 4.63
N THR A 119 -20.67 -39.80 4.19
CA THR A 119 -22.05 -39.39 4.51
C THR A 119 -22.49 -39.85 5.90
N THR A 120 -21.65 -40.58 6.64
CA THR A 120 -21.93 -41.01 8.02
C THR A 120 -21.40 -40.01 9.05
N SER A 121 -22.05 -39.93 10.21
CA SER A 121 -21.65 -39.02 11.31
C SER A 121 -20.36 -39.43 12.03
N GLN A 122 -19.61 -40.42 11.53
CA GLN A 122 -18.42 -40.96 12.21
C GLN A 122 -17.24 -39.98 12.21
N TRP A 123 -17.01 -39.29 11.10
CA TRP A 123 -15.94 -38.29 11.03
C TRP A 123 -16.21 -37.09 11.94
N HIS A 124 -17.48 -36.74 12.18
CA HIS A 124 -17.85 -35.70 13.14
C HIS A 124 -17.36 -36.03 14.55
N ALA A 125 -17.42 -37.29 14.98
CA ALA A 125 -16.93 -37.69 16.31
C ALA A 125 -15.40 -37.53 16.42
N VAL A 126 -14.67 -37.80 15.35
CA VAL A 126 -13.21 -37.58 15.27
C VAL A 126 -12.92 -36.09 15.30
N ALA A 127 -13.60 -35.29 14.45
CA ALA A 127 -13.48 -33.84 14.44
C ALA A 127 -13.77 -33.24 15.81
N GLN A 128 -14.84 -33.65 16.49
CA GLN A 128 -15.19 -33.15 17.83
C GLN A 128 -14.16 -33.50 18.90
N ARG A 129 -13.41 -34.58 18.72
CA ARG A 129 -12.38 -35.01 19.68
C ARG A 129 -11.04 -34.32 19.44
N TRP A 130 -10.69 -34.11 18.18
CA TRP A 130 -9.43 -33.50 17.74
C TRP A 130 -9.55 -31.99 17.48
N ARG A 131 -10.76 -31.42 17.64
CA ARG A 131 -11.02 -29.99 17.52
C ARG A 131 -10.08 -29.20 18.44
N GLY A 132 -9.62 -28.07 17.94
CA GLY A 132 -8.94 -27.09 18.77
C GLY A 132 -9.92 -26.34 19.68
N ILE A 133 -9.43 -25.26 20.29
CA ILE A 133 -10.22 -24.40 21.15
C ILE A 133 -11.10 -23.51 20.28
N THR A 134 -12.38 -23.88 20.17
CA THR A 134 -13.38 -23.10 19.42
C THR A 134 -14.26 -22.21 20.31
N GLN A 135 -14.17 -22.39 21.63
CA GLN A 135 -14.95 -21.64 22.62
C GLN A 135 -14.08 -20.56 23.27
N ALA A 136 -14.16 -19.34 22.75
CA ALA A 136 -13.40 -18.19 23.24
C ALA A 136 -14.26 -16.93 23.26
N ALA A 137 -13.77 -15.89 23.92
CA ALA A 137 -14.26 -14.52 23.80
C ALA A 137 -13.16 -13.63 23.24
N TYR A 138 -13.53 -12.55 22.56
CA TYR A 138 -12.61 -11.53 22.09
C TYR A 138 -13.01 -10.12 22.56
N ILE A 139 -12.06 -9.20 22.54
CA ILE A 139 -12.28 -7.77 22.78
C ILE A 139 -11.30 -6.93 21.94
N GLY A 140 -11.77 -5.79 21.41
CA GLY A 140 -11.02 -4.87 20.56
C GLY A 140 -11.90 -4.24 19.46
N PRO A 141 -11.34 -3.47 18.52
CA PRO A 141 -9.94 -3.03 18.48
C PRO A 141 -9.66 -1.93 19.50
N PHE A 142 -8.41 -1.87 19.95
CA PHE A 142 -7.94 -0.81 20.84
C PHE A 142 -7.21 0.31 20.08
N THR A 143 -6.80 0.07 18.82
CA THR A 143 -6.25 1.09 17.91
C THR A 143 -6.93 1.05 16.54
N ASP A 144 -6.97 2.18 15.84
CA ASP A 144 -7.73 2.45 14.60
C ASP A 144 -7.02 2.06 13.28
N GLY A 145 -5.91 1.32 13.35
CA GLY A 145 -5.20 0.80 12.16
C GLY A 145 -3.90 1.52 11.80
N ALA A 146 -3.50 2.52 12.60
CA ALA A 146 -2.28 3.30 12.40
C ALA A 146 -0.96 2.54 12.67
N ALA A 147 -0.92 1.59 13.61
CA ALA A 147 0.30 0.88 14.03
C ALA A 147 0.01 -0.48 14.72
N PRO A 148 0.91 -1.48 14.61
CA PRO A 148 0.80 -2.71 15.38
C PRO A 148 0.98 -2.44 16.88
N ALA A 149 -0.06 -2.71 17.65
CA ALA A 149 -0.17 -2.32 19.05
C ALA A 149 0.55 -3.28 20.03
N HIS A 150 1.63 -3.92 19.59
CA HIS A 150 2.23 -5.05 20.30
C HIS A 150 2.79 -4.67 21.68
N ASP A 151 3.43 -3.51 21.79
CA ASP A 151 4.03 -3.01 23.03
C ASP A 151 3.07 -2.15 23.87
N ASP A 152 1.95 -1.72 23.29
CA ASP A 152 0.95 -0.92 24.00
C ASP A 152 0.24 -1.76 25.07
N VAL A 153 0.11 -1.22 26.27
CA VAL A 153 -0.61 -1.88 27.36
C VAL A 153 -2.04 -1.37 27.40
N PHE A 154 -3.01 -2.21 27.01
CA PHE A 154 -4.43 -1.89 27.10
C PHE A 154 -5.07 -2.43 28.38
N GLY A 155 -6.30 -2.01 28.66
CA GLY A 155 -7.02 -2.37 29.88
C GLY A 155 -7.01 -3.87 30.24
N PRO A 156 -7.28 -4.79 29.27
CA PRO A 156 -7.22 -6.23 29.53
C PRO A 156 -5.83 -6.77 29.93
N GLU A 157 -4.75 -6.06 29.61
CA GLU A 157 -3.39 -6.39 30.07
C GLU A 157 -3.09 -5.89 31.47
N VAL A 158 -3.75 -4.84 31.95
CA VAL A 158 -3.54 -4.37 33.33
C VAL A 158 -4.31 -5.24 34.31
N LEU A 159 -5.60 -5.46 34.01
CA LEU A 159 -6.50 -6.26 34.82
C LEU A 159 -7.47 -6.98 33.90
N LEU A 160 -7.36 -8.30 33.83
CA LEU A 160 -8.27 -9.14 33.07
C LEU A 160 -9.59 -9.29 33.83
N ASP A 161 -10.58 -8.48 33.46
CA ASP A 161 -11.97 -8.58 33.89
C ASP A 161 -12.89 -8.81 32.68
N PHE A 162 -13.62 -9.92 32.68
CA PHE A 162 -14.53 -10.34 31.61
C PHE A 162 -15.90 -9.63 31.66
N GLY A 163 -16.25 -8.99 32.79
CA GLY A 163 -17.47 -8.20 32.95
C GLY A 163 -17.26 -6.70 32.73
N ALA A 164 -16.01 -6.25 32.64
CA ALA A 164 -15.67 -4.85 32.45
C ALA A 164 -15.80 -4.39 30.99
N GLU A 165 -16.05 -3.09 30.83
CA GLU A 165 -15.91 -2.37 29.57
C GLU A 165 -14.61 -1.57 29.58
N TYR A 166 -13.99 -1.44 28.41
CA TYR A 166 -12.73 -0.71 28.24
C TYR A 166 -12.85 0.33 27.13
N ASP A 167 -11.98 1.33 27.13
CA ASP A 167 -11.90 2.30 26.05
C ASP A 167 -11.16 1.67 24.86
N GLY A 168 -11.86 1.51 23.74
CA GLY A 168 -11.31 1.07 22.47
C GLY A 168 -11.25 2.19 21.44
N ALA A 169 -10.73 1.89 20.25
CA ALA A 169 -10.47 2.88 19.20
C ALA A 169 -11.72 3.66 18.76
N TYR A 170 -12.82 2.94 18.58
CA TYR A 170 -14.08 3.48 18.06
C TYR A 170 -15.16 3.68 19.14
N GLY A 171 -14.76 3.65 20.42
CA GLY A 171 -15.68 3.75 21.57
C GLY A 171 -15.45 2.66 22.61
N ARG A 172 -16.43 2.46 23.50
CA ARG A 172 -16.34 1.43 24.55
C ARG A 172 -16.43 0.03 23.94
N VAL A 173 -15.50 -0.84 24.32
CA VAL A 173 -15.45 -2.24 23.91
C VAL A 173 -15.67 -3.15 25.11
N LYS A 174 -16.26 -4.32 24.86
CA LYS A 174 -16.54 -5.35 25.86
C LYS A 174 -16.25 -6.73 25.29
N TRP A 175 -16.05 -7.72 26.15
CA TRP A 175 -15.86 -9.10 25.73
C TRP A 175 -17.09 -9.65 25.01
N GLN A 176 -16.86 -10.28 23.87
CA GLN A 176 -17.89 -10.95 23.06
C GLN A 176 -17.45 -12.37 22.77
N ALA A 177 -18.36 -13.33 22.73
CA ALA A 177 -18.01 -14.69 22.34
C ALA A 177 -17.54 -14.72 20.87
N VAL A 178 -16.42 -15.39 20.60
CA VAL A 178 -15.98 -15.64 19.23
C VAL A 178 -16.92 -16.65 18.60
N ARG A 179 -17.36 -16.37 17.38
CA ARG A 179 -18.11 -17.34 16.57
C ARG A 179 -17.13 -18.15 15.76
N HIS A 180 -17.29 -19.46 15.87
CA HIS A 180 -16.49 -20.42 15.15
C HIS A 180 -17.38 -21.05 14.08
N HIS A 181 -17.10 -20.74 12.83
CA HIS A 181 -18.01 -21.02 11.72
C HIS A 181 -17.82 -22.42 11.11
N ASP A 182 -16.63 -23.01 11.30
CA ASP A 182 -16.31 -24.35 10.85
C ASP A 182 -16.48 -25.38 11.99
N PRO A 183 -17.28 -26.44 11.89
CA PRO A 183 -17.30 -27.49 12.92
C PRO A 183 -16.00 -28.31 13.00
N VAL A 184 -15.10 -28.14 12.01
CA VAL A 184 -13.84 -28.87 11.82
C VAL A 184 -12.60 -28.04 12.13
N GLY A 185 -12.57 -26.80 11.69
CA GLY A 185 -11.48 -25.86 11.93
C GLY A 185 -11.23 -25.62 13.42
N ALA A 186 -10.05 -25.09 13.72
CA ALA A 186 -9.70 -24.60 15.04
C ALA A 186 -9.30 -23.12 15.00
N GLU A 187 -9.38 -22.50 13.83
CA GLU A 187 -9.04 -21.11 13.60
C GLU A 187 -10.18 -20.21 14.11
N LEU A 188 -9.87 -19.45 15.13
CA LEU A 188 -10.71 -18.37 15.63
C LEU A 188 -10.39 -17.12 14.82
N ASP A 189 -11.10 -16.94 13.72
CA ASP A 189 -11.00 -15.71 12.94
C ASP A 189 -11.86 -14.60 13.57
N ILE A 190 -11.18 -13.58 14.10
CA ILE A 190 -11.80 -12.37 14.65
C ILE A 190 -11.99 -11.35 13.54
N HIS A 191 -11.26 -11.43 12.43
CA HIS A 191 -11.33 -10.47 11.32
C HIS A 191 -12.75 -10.34 10.79
N ASP A 192 -13.41 -11.47 10.55
CA ASP A 192 -14.81 -11.51 10.10
C ASP A 192 -15.81 -11.11 11.21
N GLN A 193 -15.37 -11.07 12.47
CA GLN A 193 -16.13 -10.60 13.63
C GLN A 193 -15.89 -9.11 13.94
N LYS A 194 -15.19 -8.37 13.08
CA LYS A 194 -14.91 -6.94 13.32
C LYS A 194 -16.00 -6.06 12.74
N ARG A 195 -16.57 -5.20 13.58
CA ARG A 195 -17.30 -4.02 13.09
C ARG A 195 -16.34 -2.99 12.48
N TRP A 196 -15.22 -2.75 13.14
CA TRP A 196 -14.26 -1.72 12.80
C TRP A 196 -12.88 -2.31 12.51
N THR A 197 -12.20 -1.82 11.47
CA THR A 197 -10.82 -2.17 11.18
C THR A 197 -9.91 -1.56 12.24
N GLY A 198 -8.91 -2.29 12.72
CA GLY A 198 -8.03 -1.83 13.79
C GLY A 198 -7.08 -2.92 14.26
N TYR A 199 -6.29 -2.63 15.29
CA TYR A 199 -5.33 -3.58 15.89
C TYR A 199 -5.46 -3.69 17.41
N GLY A 200 -4.70 -4.63 17.99
CA GLY A 200 -4.64 -4.87 19.43
C GLY A 200 -5.84 -5.64 19.95
N TYR A 201 -6.18 -6.78 19.35
CA TYR A 201 -7.27 -7.63 19.84
C TYR A 201 -6.79 -8.55 20.95
N TYR A 202 -7.69 -8.94 21.85
CA TYR A 202 -7.44 -10.02 22.80
C TYR A 202 -8.44 -11.13 22.56
N VAL A 203 -7.97 -12.36 22.56
CA VAL A 203 -8.78 -13.59 22.60
C VAL A 203 -8.54 -14.28 23.92
N ALA A 204 -9.60 -14.73 24.58
CA ALA A 204 -9.51 -15.41 25.86
C ALA A 204 -10.44 -16.61 25.96
N THR A 205 -10.00 -17.63 26.66
CA THR A 205 -10.77 -18.85 26.93
C THR A 205 -10.54 -19.34 28.36
N GLN A 206 -11.54 -20.01 28.92
CA GLN A 206 -11.43 -20.69 30.21
C GLN A 206 -11.26 -22.19 30.01
N ILE A 207 -10.11 -22.71 30.42
CA ILE A 207 -9.78 -24.13 30.38
C ILE A 207 -10.10 -24.74 31.74
N VAL A 208 -11.06 -25.67 31.78
CA VAL A 208 -11.44 -26.41 32.98
C VAL A 208 -10.69 -27.74 32.99
N SER A 209 -9.80 -27.92 33.96
CA SER A 209 -9.04 -29.17 34.14
C SER A 209 -9.43 -29.89 35.44
N PRO A 210 -9.63 -31.22 35.42
CA PRO A 210 -10.01 -31.97 36.61
C PRO A 210 -8.85 -32.18 37.60
N GLU A 211 -7.60 -32.04 37.14
CA GLU A 211 -6.39 -32.18 37.96
C GLU A 211 -5.26 -31.26 37.45
N HIS A 212 -4.19 -31.15 38.25
CA HIS A 212 -2.98 -30.44 37.84
C HIS A 212 -2.12 -31.33 36.93
N ARG A 213 -1.79 -30.85 35.73
CA ARG A 213 -1.05 -31.63 34.73
C ARG A 213 -0.32 -30.73 33.72
N ALA A 214 0.73 -31.26 33.12
CA ALA A 214 1.40 -30.63 31.98
C ALA A 214 0.53 -30.74 30.71
N ALA A 215 0.62 -29.74 29.85
CA ALA A 215 -0.05 -29.68 28.56
C ALA A 215 0.85 -28.98 27.55
N VAL A 216 0.70 -29.32 26.27
CA VAL A 216 1.30 -28.60 25.15
C VAL A 216 0.21 -27.80 24.46
N LEU A 217 0.38 -26.49 24.34
CA LEU A 217 -0.48 -25.63 23.54
C LEU A 217 0.16 -25.45 22.16
N LEU A 218 -0.49 -26.00 21.12
CA LEU A 218 -0.22 -25.60 19.75
C LEU A 218 -0.96 -24.30 19.48
N ILE A 219 -0.25 -23.26 19.06
CA ILE A 219 -0.83 -21.95 18.71
C ILE A 219 -0.31 -21.46 17.36
N ASP A 220 -1.22 -21.05 16.49
CA ASP A 220 -0.94 -20.37 15.22
C ASP A 220 -1.60 -18.99 15.27
N VAL A 221 -0.87 -17.94 14.89
CA VAL A 221 -1.33 -16.55 14.95
C VAL A 221 -0.91 -15.80 13.68
N SER A 222 -1.84 -15.07 13.07
CA SER A 222 -1.58 -14.31 11.84
C SER A 222 -0.77 -13.01 12.04
N GLY A 223 -0.17 -12.79 13.22
CA GLY A 223 0.57 -11.58 13.56
C GLY A 223 1.30 -11.64 14.89
N PRO A 224 2.02 -10.57 15.28
CA PRO A 224 2.74 -10.53 16.54
C PRO A 224 1.77 -10.67 17.71
N ALA A 225 2.09 -11.53 18.66
CA ALA A 225 1.17 -11.92 19.71
C ALA A 225 1.83 -12.05 21.08
N LYS A 226 1.04 -11.93 22.15
CA LYS A 226 1.48 -12.24 23.53
C LYS A 226 0.51 -13.23 24.13
N VAL A 227 1.01 -14.26 24.80
CA VAL A 227 0.21 -15.35 25.37
C VAL A 227 0.37 -15.38 26.88
N TRP A 228 -0.74 -15.35 27.61
CA TRP A 228 -0.77 -15.44 29.07
C TRP A 228 -1.59 -16.63 29.54
N VAL A 229 -1.12 -17.26 30.62
CA VAL A 229 -1.84 -18.32 31.35
C VAL A 229 -1.95 -17.93 32.81
N ASN A 230 -3.18 -17.83 33.31
CA ASN A 230 -3.48 -17.43 34.70
C ASN A 230 -2.80 -16.12 35.14
N GLY A 231 -2.64 -15.18 34.21
CA GLY A 231 -1.98 -13.89 34.45
C GLY A 231 -0.47 -13.89 34.29
N ALA A 232 0.19 -15.05 34.19
CA ALA A 232 1.62 -15.12 33.87
C ALA A 232 1.84 -15.07 32.36
N LEU A 233 2.81 -14.26 31.90
CA LEU A 233 3.22 -14.22 30.49
C LEU A 233 3.92 -15.54 30.15
N ALA A 234 3.29 -16.35 29.30
CA ALA A 234 3.78 -17.66 28.86
C ALA A 234 4.67 -17.55 27.61
N ALA A 235 4.31 -16.66 26.68
CA ALA A 235 5.10 -16.39 25.48
C ALA A 235 4.94 -14.95 24.99
N ASP A 236 6.02 -14.41 24.45
CA ASP A 236 6.05 -13.14 23.70
C ASP A 236 6.48 -13.45 22.26
N LEU A 237 5.50 -13.50 21.36
CA LEU A 237 5.62 -13.88 19.95
C LEU A 237 5.74 -12.60 19.10
N ASP A 238 6.82 -11.84 19.27
CA ASP A 238 7.10 -10.67 18.44
C ASP A 238 7.73 -11.08 17.10
N ASN A 239 6.96 -10.94 16.01
CA ASN A 239 7.41 -11.20 14.63
C ASN A 239 7.79 -9.93 13.87
N ARG A 240 7.82 -8.75 14.51
CA ARG A 240 8.22 -7.51 13.83
C ARG A 240 9.68 -7.63 13.40
N GLY A 241 9.90 -7.78 12.10
CA GLY A 241 11.21 -8.03 11.53
C GLY A 241 11.78 -9.43 11.80
N GLN A 242 10.97 -10.44 12.14
CA GLN A 242 11.43 -11.83 12.35
C GLN A 242 10.41 -12.85 11.77
N ASP A 243 10.90 -13.92 11.15
CA ASP A 243 10.06 -15.08 10.81
C ASP A 243 9.78 -15.87 12.10
N LEU A 244 8.53 -15.83 12.57
CA LEU A 244 8.05 -16.79 13.57
C LEU A 244 7.46 -18.03 12.87
N PRO A 245 7.48 -19.19 13.54
CA PRO A 245 6.71 -20.36 13.14
C PRO A 245 5.28 -20.03 12.70
N GLY A 246 4.77 -20.69 11.66
CA GLY A 246 3.32 -20.74 11.43
C GLY A 246 2.61 -21.29 12.68
N THR A 247 3.01 -22.48 13.14
CA THR A 247 2.55 -23.05 14.43
C THR A 247 3.67 -23.10 15.48
N SER A 248 3.41 -22.55 16.67
CA SER A 248 4.28 -22.60 17.84
C SER A 248 3.77 -23.59 18.89
N GLU A 249 4.66 -24.39 19.47
CA GLU A 249 4.34 -25.27 20.62
C GLU A 249 4.76 -24.60 21.92
N LEU A 250 3.86 -24.50 22.91
CA LEU A 250 4.13 -23.90 24.22
C LEU A 250 3.87 -24.92 25.33
N ASP A 251 4.89 -25.18 26.15
CA ASP A 251 4.75 -26.01 27.35
C ASP A 251 3.99 -25.26 28.44
N LEU A 252 2.82 -25.77 28.82
CA LEU A 252 1.94 -25.17 29.82
C LEU A 252 1.78 -26.06 31.07
N ALA A 253 1.70 -25.42 32.23
CA ALA A 253 1.25 -26.06 33.46
C ALA A 253 -0.21 -25.67 33.74
N ILE A 254 -1.14 -26.62 33.55
CA ILE A 254 -2.57 -26.38 33.80
C ILE A 254 -2.90 -26.82 35.22
N THR A 255 -3.46 -25.90 36.01
CA THR A 255 -3.87 -26.17 37.40
C THR A 255 -5.24 -26.84 37.47
N GLN A 256 -5.52 -27.53 38.59
CA GLN A 256 -6.85 -28.08 38.83
C GLN A 256 -7.88 -26.94 38.96
N GLY A 257 -8.98 -27.01 38.20
CA GLY A 257 -10.02 -26.00 38.16
C GLY A 257 -9.99 -25.15 36.88
N VAL A 258 -10.37 -23.88 37.01
CA VAL A 258 -10.47 -22.94 35.87
C VAL A 258 -9.12 -22.25 35.65
N ASN A 259 -8.64 -22.30 34.42
CA ASN A 259 -7.42 -21.62 33.98
C ASN A 259 -7.77 -20.61 32.88
N ASN A 260 -7.28 -19.39 32.97
CA ASN A 260 -7.49 -18.35 31.95
C ASN A 260 -6.33 -18.38 30.96
N LEU A 261 -6.62 -18.65 29.68
CA LEU A 261 -5.67 -18.49 28.58
C LEU A 261 -6.07 -17.23 27.80
N VAL A 262 -5.14 -16.30 27.61
CA VAL A 262 -5.36 -15.03 26.91
C VAL A 262 -4.27 -14.83 25.86
N VAL A 263 -4.67 -14.44 24.66
CA VAL A 263 -3.79 -14.14 23.53
C VAL A 263 -4.06 -12.71 23.07
N LYS A 264 -3.07 -11.83 23.13
CA LYS A 264 -3.09 -10.54 22.43
C LYS A 264 -2.66 -10.77 21.00
N ILE A 265 -3.39 -10.24 20.04
CA ILE A 265 -3.06 -10.28 18.62
C ILE A 265 -2.89 -8.83 18.15
N SER A 266 -1.68 -8.51 17.70
CA SER A 266 -1.24 -7.13 17.47
C SER A 266 -1.36 -6.71 16.00
N ALA A 267 -1.72 -7.64 15.11
CA ALA A 267 -1.95 -7.41 13.68
C ALA A 267 -3.22 -8.16 13.18
N LEU A 268 -3.17 -8.79 11.99
CA LEU A 268 -4.25 -9.63 11.44
C LEU A 268 -4.79 -10.59 12.51
N SER A 269 -6.09 -10.83 12.49
CA SER A 269 -6.84 -11.16 13.72
C SER A 269 -7.39 -12.56 13.72
N SER A 270 -6.58 -13.54 13.34
CA SER A 270 -6.92 -14.95 13.49
C SER A 270 -5.95 -15.66 14.44
N VAL A 271 -6.46 -16.63 15.19
CA VAL A 271 -5.67 -17.47 16.08
C VAL A 271 -6.23 -18.89 16.10
N GLN A 272 -5.38 -19.89 15.90
CA GLN A 272 -5.73 -21.29 16.10
C GLN A 272 -5.03 -21.82 17.36
N MET A 273 -5.76 -22.56 18.19
CA MET A 273 -5.23 -23.10 19.46
C MET A 273 -5.66 -24.55 19.67
N ARG A 274 -4.76 -25.43 20.13
CA ARG A 274 -5.08 -26.82 20.48
C ARG A 274 -4.28 -27.28 21.71
N LEU A 275 -4.92 -28.01 22.62
CA LEU A 275 -4.28 -28.55 23.84
C LEU A 275 -4.04 -30.05 23.70
N LEU A 276 -2.77 -30.45 23.83
CA LEU A 276 -2.31 -31.82 23.70
C LEU A 276 -1.55 -32.28 24.95
N ASP A 277 -1.48 -33.59 25.14
CA ASP A 277 -0.51 -34.19 26.06
C ASP A 277 0.88 -34.30 25.42
N SER A 278 1.88 -34.74 26.19
CA SER A 278 3.26 -34.89 25.71
C SER A 278 3.44 -35.99 24.65
N ALA A 279 2.38 -36.74 24.31
CA ALA A 279 2.37 -37.74 23.26
C ALA A 279 1.60 -37.29 22.01
N GLY A 280 1.20 -36.01 21.94
CA GLY A 280 0.47 -35.43 20.81
C GLY A 280 -1.01 -35.80 20.78
N GLN A 281 -1.58 -36.32 21.87
CA GLN A 281 -2.99 -36.71 21.95
C GLN A 281 -3.85 -35.63 22.61
N PRO A 282 -5.15 -35.49 22.25
CA PRO A 282 -6.05 -34.54 22.89
C PRO A 282 -6.16 -34.79 24.40
N LEU A 283 -6.05 -33.72 25.18
CA LEU A 283 -6.09 -33.77 26.64
C LEU A 283 -7.46 -34.25 27.17
N ALA A 284 -7.50 -35.47 27.70
CA ALA A 284 -8.74 -36.09 28.16
C ALA A 284 -9.37 -35.36 29.37
N GLY A 285 -10.67 -35.09 29.28
CA GLY A 285 -11.45 -34.48 30.38
C GLY A 285 -11.22 -32.98 30.58
N VAL A 286 -10.52 -32.31 29.67
CA VAL A 286 -10.36 -30.86 29.64
C VAL A 286 -11.43 -30.24 28.76
N GLU A 287 -12.07 -29.18 29.25
CA GLU A 287 -13.10 -28.44 28.51
C GLU A 287 -12.70 -26.98 28.38
N ALA A 288 -12.70 -26.46 27.15
CA ALA A 288 -12.61 -25.03 26.90
C ALA A 288 -14.02 -24.43 26.82
N ARG A 289 -14.22 -23.29 27.48
CA ARG A 289 -15.49 -22.57 27.46
C ARG A 289 -15.27 -21.07 27.33
N VAL A 290 -16.28 -20.38 26.80
CA VAL A 290 -16.31 -18.92 26.78
C VAL A 290 -16.19 -18.40 28.23
N PRO A 291 -15.28 -17.43 28.50
CA PRO A 291 -15.14 -16.85 29.81
C PRO A 291 -16.45 -16.24 30.34
N LYS A 292 -16.69 -16.38 31.64
CA LYS A 292 -17.90 -15.82 32.28
C LYS A 292 -17.63 -14.42 32.81
N ALA A 293 -18.59 -13.51 32.63
CA ALA A 293 -18.50 -12.13 33.11
C ALA A 293 -18.37 -12.00 34.65
N ASP A 294 -18.79 -13.01 35.42
CA ASP A 294 -18.68 -13.05 36.88
C ASP A 294 -17.38 -13.68 37.40
N SER A 295 -16.43 -13.97 36.50
CA SER A 295 -15.12 -14.53 36.87
C SER A 295 -14.31 -13.52 37.68
N LYS A 296 -13.49 -14.00 38.61
CA LYS A 296 -12.63 -13.12 39.41
C LYS A 296 -11.60 -12.42 38.52
N PRO A 297 -11.40 -11.10 38.67
CA PRO A 297 -10.36 -10.38 37.94
C PRO A 297 -8.96 -10.95 38.21
N VAL A 298 -8.12 -10.97 37.17
CA VAL A 298 -6.73 -11.47 37.25
C VAL A 298 -5.77 -10.37 36.82
N VAL A 299 -4.74 -10.11 37.63
CA VAL A 299 -3.66 -9.19 37.27
C VAL A 299 -2.74 -9.90 36.28
N MET A 300 -2.41 -9.25 35.16
CA MET A 300 -1.49 -9.81 34.18
C MET A 300 -0.08 -9.28 34.43
N ALA A 301 0.91 -10.16 34.31
CA ALA A 301 2.32 -9.81 34.43
C ALA A 301 2.82 -9.16 33.14
N HIS A 302 3.67 -8.14 33.30
CA HIS A 302 4.40 -7.48 32.22
C HIS A 302 5.90 -7.81 32.35
N GLY A 303 6.52 -8.25 31.25
CA GLY A 303 7.94 -8.61 31.20
C GLY A 303 8.22 -10.08 31.57
N GLY A 304 8.78 -10.82 30.62
CA GLY A 304 9.21 -12.21 30.75
C GLY A 304 10.19 -12.54 29.63
N GLY A 305 11.12 -13.46 29.87
CA GLY A 305 12.09 -13.86 28.86
C GLY A 305 11.43 -14.53 27.66
N ILE A 306 11.92 -14.25 26.45
CA ILE A 306 11.51 -14.93 25.23
C ILE A 306 11.77 -16.43 25.39
N THR A 307 10.73 -17.24 25.51
CA THR A 307 10.84 -18.69 25.40
C THR A 307 10.96 -19.03 23.92
N ARG A 308 12.19 -19.05 23.40
CA ARG A 308 12.46 -19.57 22.05
C ARG A 308 12.35 -21.08 22.10
N HIS A 309 11.34 -21.65 21.45
CA HIS A 309 11.36 -23.07 21.13
C HIS A 309 12.36 -23.27 19.98
N ALA A 310 13.38 -24.10 20.21
CA ALA A 310 14.32 -24.46 19.17
C ALA A 310 13.60 -25.29 18.11
N HIS A 311 13.61 -24.86 16.85
CA HIS A 311 13.14 -25.69 15.75
C HIS A 311 13.93 -27.00 15.75
N VAL A 312 13.24 -28.12 15.94
CA VAL A 312 13.87 -29.43 15.82
C VAL A 312 13.94 -29.76 14.34
N ASN A 313 15.10 -29.53 13.72
CA ASN A 313 15.33 -30.06 12.39
C ASN A 313 15.47 -31.59 12.49
N LEU A 314 14.42 -32.30 12.06
CA LEU A 314 14.33 -33.76 12.13
C LEU A 314 15.24 -34.47 11.11
N PHE A 315 15.78 -33.74 10.13
CA PHE A 315 16.67 -34.25 9.10
C PHE A 315 18.01 -33.50 9.14
N ASP A 316 19.09 -34.19 9.55
CA ASP A 316 20.42 -33.60 9.76
C ASP A 316 21.37 -33.70 8.54
N GLY A 317 20.87 -34.19 7.41
CA GLY A 317 21.64 -34.38 6.18
C GLY A 317 21.82 -33.10 5.35
N GLN A 318 22.96 -33.00 4.66
CA GLN A 318 23.26 -31.91 3.71
C GLN A 318 23.03 -32.30 2.24
N ASP A 319 22.58 -33.53 1.96
CA ASP A 319 22.16 -33.92 0.62
C ASP A 319 20.80 -33.30 0.26
N ALA A 320 20.51 -33.20 -1.04
CA ALA A 320 19.33 -32.50 -1.54
C ALA A 320 18.00 -33.11 -1.03
N LEU A 321 17.93 -34.42 -0.80
CA LEU A 321 16.72 -35.06 -0.28
C LEU A 321 16.49 -34.70 1.19
N SER A 322 17.55 -34.72 2.00
CA SER A 322 17.47 -34.30 3.40
C SER A 322 17.10 -32.82 3.54
N LEU A 323 17.59 -31.96 2.64
CA LEU A 323 17.24 -30.53 2.62
C LEU A 323 15.78 -30.29 2.20
N LEU A 324 15.25 -31.06 1.25
CA LEU A 324 13.83 -31.05 0.88
C LEU A 324 12.95 -31.62 2.00
N ALA A 325 13.38 -32.67 2.69
CA ALA A 325 12.63 -33.21 3.81
C ALA A 325 12.60 -32.25 5.01
N ALA A 326 13.73 -31.62 5.30
CA ALA A 326 13.81 -30.53 6.26
C ALA A 326 12.88 -29.38 5.86
N ALA A 327 12.76 -29.09 4.56
CA ALA A 327 11.85 -28.08 4.00
C ALA A 327 10.39 -28.33 4.36
N ASP A 328 9.86 -29.48 3.94
CA ASP A 328 8.46 -29.82 4.15
C ASP A 328 8.13 -29.96 5.64
N ASN A 329 9.11 -30.37 6.44
CA ASN A 329 8.97 -30.41 7.90
C ASN A 329 8.84 -29.05 8.57
N SER A 330 9.18 -28.00 7.87
CA SER A 330 9.50 -26.72 8.49
C SER A 330 8.63 -25.57 8.00
N ASP A 331 7.93 -25.74 6.89
CA ASP A 331 6.80 -24.87 6.51
C ASP A 331 5.67 -24.95 7.56
N MET A 332 5.58 -26.06 8.33
CA MET A 332 4.67 -26.24 9.48
C MET A 332 5.09 -25.46 10.73
N TYR A 333 6.39 -25.43 11.02
CA TYR A 333 6.96 -24.80 12.21
C TYR A 333 7.66 -23.47 11.89
N GLY A 334 7.41 -22.92 10.69
CA GLY A 334 8.12 -21.81 10.04
C GLY A 334 9.64 -21.96 10.00
N LEU A 335 10.24 -21.91 8.82
CA LEU A 335 11.70 -21.76 8.74
C LEU A 335 12.11 -20.33 8.92
N SER A 336 13.25 -20.15 9.57
CA SER A 336 14.08 -18.99 9.28
C SER A 336 14.39 -18.92 7.78
N LEU A 337 14.37 -17.71 7.22
CA LEU A 337 14.81 -17.41 5.84
C LEU A 337 16.22 -17.98 5.53
N GLU A 338 17.01 -18.35 6.55
CA GLU A 338 18.28 -19.08 6.45
C GLU A 338 18.16 -20.43 5.78
N SER A 339 17.23 -21.24 6.28
CA SER A 339 17.02 -22.57 5.77
C SER A 339 16.33 -22.51 4.41
N ALA A 340 15.47 -21.52 4.15
CA ALA A 340 14.91 -21.26 2.82
C ALA A 340 16.00 -20.95 1.78
N ALA A 341 16.87 -19.97 2.05
CA ALA A 341 17.91 -19.59 1.10
C ALA A 341 18.95 -20.71 0.86
N GLN A 342 19.34 -21.46 1.90
CA GLN A 342 20.29 -22.57 1.76
C GLN A 342 19.70 -23.76 0.97
N ARG A 343 18.40 -24.03 1.14
CA ARG A 343 17.66 -25.03 0.37
C ARG A 343 17.60 -24.65 -1.10
N ASP A 344 17.12 -23.45 -1.42
CA ASP A 344 16.99 -22.95 -2.79
C ASP A 344 18.32 -23.07 -3.55
N ALA A 345 19.42 -22.68 -2.90
CA ALA A 345 20.76 -22.75 -3.48
C ALA A 345 21.25 -24.19 -3.72
N ALA A 346 20.93 -25.14 -2.83
CA ALA A 346 21.37 -26.53 -2.97
C ALA A 346 20.54 -27.30 -4.00
N VAL A 347 19.21 -27.08 -4.02
CA VAL A 347 18.26 -27.83 -4.83
C VAL A 347 18.18 -27.31 -6.27
N ALA A 348 18.50 -26.04 -6.53
CA ALA A 348 18.56 -25.47 -7.88
C ALA A 348 19.83 -25.84 -8.68
N THR A 349 20.79 -26.58 -8.09
CA THR A 349 22.04 -26.94 -8.77
C THR A 349 21.81 -27.89 -9.96
N PRO A 350 22.54 -27.73 -11.09
CA PRO A 350 22.41 -28.63 -12.24
C PRO A 350 22.72 -30.10 -11.93
N GLU A 351 23.50 -30.37 -10.88
CA GLU A 351 23.90 -31.71 -10.45
C GLU A 351 22.81 -32.46 -9.65
N ALA A 352 21.79 -31.76 -9.16
CA ALA A 352 20.66 -32.38 -8.47
C ALA A 352 19.76 -33.16 -9.44
N ASP A 353 19.10 -34.22 -8.96
CA ASP A 353 18.16 -35.01 -9.76
C ASP A 353 17.04 -34.13 -10.35
N ALA A 354 16.58 -34.46 -11.55
CA ALA A 354 15.52 -33.73 -12.23
C ALA A 354 14.23 -33.63 -11.39
N LEU A 355 13.86 -34.68 -10.64
CA LEU A 355 12.66 -34.63 -9.80
C LEU A 355 12.83 -33.73 -8.58
N VAL A 356 14.04 -33.68 -8.02
CA VAL A 356 14.40 -32.78 -6.90
C VAL A 356 14.32 -31.31 -7.34
N ARG A 357 14.80 -31.01 -8.55
CA ARG A 357 14.72 -29.68 -9.16
C ARG A 357 13.29 -29.28 -9.55
N LEU A 358 12.48 -30.22 -10.03
CA LEU A 358 11.04 -30.01 -10.29
C LEU A 358 10.31 -29.64 -9.01
N GLU A 359 10.66 -30.30 -7.91
CA GLU A 359 10.05 -30.08 -6.61
C GLU A 359 10.41 -28.70 -6.01
N PHE A 360 11.58 -28.15 -6.36
CA PHE A 360 11.89 -26.74 -6.10
C PHE A 360 11.00 -25.78 -6.88
N LEU A 361 10.77 -26.03 -8.18
CA LEU A 361 9.91 -25.17 -8.99
C LEU A 361 8.48 -25.07 -8.45
N ARG A 362 7.94 -26.18 -7.94
CA ARG A 362 6.60 -26.20 -7.33
C ARG A 362 6.49 -25.29 -6.09
N ARG A 363 7.59 -25.05 -5.37
CA ARG A 363 7.62 -24.15 -4.19
C ARG A 363 8.08 -22.72 -4.53
N LEU A 364 8.63 -22.52 -5.73
CA LEU A 364 9.16 -21.21 -6.15
C LEU A 364 8.05 -20.17 -6.28
N GLU A 365 6.85 -20.58 -6.69
CA GLU A 365 5.69 -19.71 -6.90
C GLU A 365 5.30 -18.97 -5.60
N ASP A 366 5.27 -19.67 -4.47
CA ASP A 366 4.90 -19.11 -3.17
C ASP A 366 6.08 -18.48 -2.41
N SER A 367 7.29 -18.55 -2.95
CA SER A 367 8.48 -18.06 -2.24
C SER A 367 8.49 -16.53 -2.12
N PRO A 368 8.62 -15.96 -0.91
CA PRO A 368 8.74 -14.51 -0.71
C PRO A 368 10.14 -13.98 -1.07
N LEU A 369 11.11 -14.86 -1.33
CA LEU A 369 12.52 -14.52 -1.55
C LEU A 369 12.85 -14.12 -3.00
N HIS A 370 11.97 -14.44 -3.96
CA HIS A 370 12.21 -14.19 -5.39
C HIS A 370 11.18 -13.20 -5.93
N SER A 371 11.62 -12.22 -6.71
CA SER A 371 10.71 -11.32 -7.41
C SER A 371 9.95 -12.05 -8.52
N PHE A 372 8.90 -11.44 -9.06
CA PHE A 372 8.13 -12.04 -10.14
C PHE A 372 8.99 -12.37 -11.37
N SER A 373 9.88 -11.46 -11.79
CA SER A 373 10.79 -11.68 -12.92
C SER A 373 11.84 -12.74 -12.62
N ASP A 374 12.35 -12.82 -11.39
CA ASP A 374 13.26 -13.88 -10.94
C ASP A 374 12.60 -15.24 -10.99
N LYS A 375 11.37 -15.36 -10.47
CA LYS A 375 10.57 -16.59 -10.53
C LYS A 375 10.42 -17.05 -11.97
N ARG A 376 9.95 -16.18 -12.87
CA ARG A 376 9.76 -16.53 -14.29
C ARG A 376 11.05 -16.96 -14.99
N LYS A 377 12.17 -16.27 -14.73
CA LYS A 377 13.50 -16.63 -15.28
C LYS A 377 13.97 -17.98 -14.77
N LEU A 378 13.88 -18.23 -13.46
CA LEU A 378 14.25 -19.48 -12.83
C LEU A 378 13.37 -20.63 -13.32
N THR A 379 12.05 -20.45 -13.39
CA THR A 379 11.11 -21.45 -13.91
C THR A 379 11.48 -21.87 -15.31
N ARG A 380 11.76 -20.93 -16.23
CA ARG A 380 12.20 -21.25 -17.60
C ARG A 380 13.54 -21.97 -17.64
N ALA A 381 14.57 -21.41 -16.98
CA ALA A 381 15.91 -21.96 -17.01
C ALA A 381 15.97 -23.36 -16.41
N ILE A 382 15.28 -23.59 -15.30
CA ILE A 382 15.22 -24.89 -14.65
C ILE A 382 14.40 -25.85 -15.52
N THR A 383 13.23 -25.45 -16.05
CA THR A 383 12.41 -26.31 -16.94
C THR A 383 13.17 -26.76 -18.18
N ASP A 384 13.90 -25.87 -18.86
CA ASP A 384 14.72 -26.25 -20.01
C ASP A 384 15.87 -27.18 -19.59
N GLY A 385 16.51 -26.92 -18.45
CA GLY A 385 17.53 -27.81 -17.89
C GLY A 385 16.97 -29.17 -17.44
N LEU A 386 15.72 -29.25 -17.01
CA LEU A 386 15.02 -30.49 -16.67
C LEU A 386 14.79 -31.33 -17.92
N LEU A 387 14.25 -30.72 -18.98
CA LEU A 387 13.97 -31.39 -20.25
C LEU A 387 15.23 -31.75 -21.03
N ALA A 388 16.35 -31.04 -20.81
CA ALA A 388 17.65 -31.43 -21.34
C ALA A 388 18.19 -32.70 -20.65
N ALA A 389 17.96 -32.86 -19.35
CA ALA A 389 18.38 -34.03 -18.59
C ALA A 389 17.43 -35.24 -18.79
N ASP A 390 16.13 -34.99 -18.83
CA ASP A 390 15.07 -35.98 -19.03
C ASP A 390 14.00 -35.43 -19.99
N PRO A 391 14.15 -35.65 -21.31
CA PRO A 391 13.19 -35.18 -22.31
C PRO A 391 11.80 -35.82 -22.20
N ALA A 392 11.66 -36.91 -21.44
CA ALA A 392 10.40 -37.62 -21.24
C ALA A 392 9.67 -37.21 -19.96
N LEU A 393 10.20 -36.26 -19.19
CA LEU A 393 9.64 -35.80 -17.93
C LEU A 393 8.32 -35.06 -18.15
N VAL A 394 7.20 -35.76 -17.94
CA VAL A 394 5.85 -35.26 -18.27
C VAL A 394 5.49 -33.98 -17.51
N PRO A 395 5.72 -33.83 -16.19
CA PRO A 395 5.43 -32.58 -15.49
C PRO A 395 6.20 -31.37 -16.05
N ALA A 396 7.46 -31.55 -16.45
CA ALA A 396 8.26 -30.47 -17.05
C ALA A 396 7.76 -30.10 -18.46
N LEU A 397 7.24 -31.06 -19.23
CA LEU A 397 6.59 -30.78 -20.51
C LEU A 397 5.28 -30.01 -20.33
N LEU A 398 4.47 -30.36 -19.32
CA LEU A 398 3.25 -29.62 -18.98
C LEU A 398 3.57 -28.18 -18.58
N LEU A 399 4.54 -27.98 -17.68
CA LEU A 399 5.00 -26.65 -17.26
C LEU A 399 5.57 -25.84 -18.44
N LYS A 400 6.32 -26.47 -19.34
CA LYS A 400 6.82 -25.81 -20.56
C LYS A 400 5.68 -25.35 -21.47
N ALA A 401 4.62 -26.16 -21.61
CA ALA A 401 3.47 -25.80 -22.41
C ALA A 401 2.69 -24.62 -21.80
N GLU A 402 2.55 -24.59 -20.47
CA GLU A 402 1.97 -23.46 -19.74
C GLU A 402 2.77 -22.17 -19.97
N LEU A 403 4.09 -22.19 -19.78
CA LEU A 403 4.97 -21.04 -20.06
C LEU A 403 4.88 -20.56 -21.52
N LEU A 404 4.69 -21.47 -22.47
CA LEU A 404 4.49 -21.11 -23.89
C LEU A 404 3.09 -20.54 -24.13
N SER A 405 2.07 -20.98 -23.41
CA SER A 405 0.71 -20.43 -23.46
C SER A 405 0.68 -18.99 -22.94
N GLU A 406 1.36 -18.72 -21.82
CA GLU A 406 1.54 -17.37 -21.27
C GLU A 406 2.27 -16.42 -22.24
N ASP A 407 3.19 -16.95 -23.05
CA ASP A 407 3.88 -16.22 -24.10
C ASP A 407 3.05 -16.08 -25.40
N GLU A 408 1.77 -16.46 -25.37
CA GLU A 408 0.83 -16.53 -26.51
C GLU A 408 1.32 -17.42 -27.67
N ARG A 409 2.29 -18.30 -27.40
CA ARG A 409 2.85 -19.27 -28.35
C ARG A 409 2.06 -20.57 -28.30
N PHE A 410 0.74 -20.46 -28.47
CA PHE A 410 -0.22 -21.56 -28.30
C PHE A 410 0.13 -22.79 -29.15
N ARG A 411 0.61 -22.61 -30.39
CA ARG A 411 0.97 -23.75 -31.26
C ARG A 411 2.16 -24.53 -30.73
N ASP A 412 3.19 -23.84 -30.25
CA ASP A 412 4.38 -24.48 -29.69
C ASP A 412 4.02 -25.20 -28.38
N ALA A 413 3.13 -24.61 -27.56
CA ALA A 413 2.58 -25.26 -26.37
C ALA A 413 1.89 -26.58 -26.73
N ILE A 414 1.05 -26.60 -27.77
CA ILE A 414 0.38 -27.82 -28.23
C ILE A 414 1.37 -28.87 -28.74
N GLU A 415 2.44 -28.49 -29.46
CA GLU A 415 3.48 -29.42 -29.89
C GLU A 415 4.20 -30.08 -28.70
N VAL A 416 4.48 -29.31 -27.65
CA VAL A 416 5.06 -29.82 -26.39
C VAL A 416 4.08 -30.79 -25.70
N LEU A 417 2.79 -30.47 -25.65
CA LEU A 417 1.77 -31.36 -25.08
C LEU A 417 1.58 -32.64 -25.90
N ASP A 418 1.70 -32.59 -27.23
CA ASP A 418 1.67 -33.78 -28.08
C ASP A 418 2.90 -34.68 -27.87
N ALA A 419 4.05 -34.09 -27.51
CA ALA A 419 5.20 -34.87 -27.04
C ALA A 419 4.92 -35.52 -25.68
N ALA A 420 4.32 -34.79 -24.74
CA ALA A 420 3.96 -35.32 -23.42
C ALA A 420 3.02 -36.54 -23.49
N LEU A 421 2.07 -36.55 -24.45
CA LEU A 421 1.15 -37.68 -24.68
C LEU A 421 1.85 -39.02 -25.00
N LYS A 422 3.12 -38.99 -25.45
CA LYS A 422 3.90 -40.21 -25.74
C LYS A 422 4.45 -40.89 -24.49
N HIS A 423 4.60 -40.14 -23.40
CA HIS A 423 5.24 -40.58 -22.15
C HIS A 423 4.27 -40.61 -20.97
N ALA A 424 3.16 -39.86 -21.04
CA ALA A 424 2.16 -39.78 -19.99
C ALA A 424 1.43 -41.10 -19.76
N ALA A 425 1.43 -41.55 -18.50
CA ALA A 425 0.63 -42.69 -18.04
C ALA A 425 -0.84 -42.30 -17.78
N GLY A 426 -1.10 -41.06 -17.35
CA GLY A 426 -2.44 -40.47 -17.25
C GLY A 426 -2.66 -39.38 -18.31
N LYS A 427 -3.11 -39.76 -19.52
CA LYS A 427 -3.19 -38.85 -20.67
C LYS A 427 -4.24 -37.77 -20.49
N TRP A 428 -5.28 -38.01 -19.70
CA TRP A 428 -6.30 -37.04 -19.35
C TRP A 428 -5.71 -35.73 -18.82
N ARG A 429 -4.60 -35.76 -18.05
CA ARG A 429 -3.92 -34.55 -17.56
C ARG A 429 -3.37 -33.69 -18.70
N VAL A 430 -2.74 -34.34 -19.68
CA VAL A 430 -2.24 -33.67 -20.88
C VAL A 430 -3.39 -33.13 -21.73
N TYR A 431 -4.50 -33.86 -21.84
CA TYR A 431 -5.69 -33.38 -22.53
C TYR A 431 -6.35 -32.18 -21.83
N LEU A 432 -6.36 -32.13 -20.49
CA LEU A 432 -6.83 -30.96 -19.75
C LEU A 432 -5.91 -29.75 -19.95
N ALA A 433 -4.59 -29.94 -19.94
CA ALA A 433 -3.64 -28.88 -20.27
C ALA A 433 -3.85 -28.35 -21.71
N LYS A 434 -4.09 -29.24 -22.68
CA LYS A 434 -4.47 -28.84 -24.05
C LYS A 434 -5.77 -28.04 -24.07
N ALA A 435 -6.78 -28.47 -23.32
CA ALA A 435 -8.05 -27.75 -23.22
C ALA A 435 -7.86 -26.35 -22.61
N ALA A 436 -6.99 -26.18 -21.61
CA ALA A 436 -6.63 -24.88 -21.06
C ALA A 436 -5.98 -23.98 -22.13
N VAL A 437 -4.95 -24.47 -22.83
CA VAL A 437 -4.29 -23.73 -23.93
C VAL A 437 -5.29 -23.35 -25.04
N PHE A 438 -6.23 -24.24 -25.39
CA PHE A 438 -7.26 -23.93 -26.38
C PHE A 438 -8.28 -22.91 -25.88
N SER A 439 -8.64 -22.94 -24.60
CA SER A 439 -9.47 -21.93 -23.96
C SER A 439 -8.80 -20.55 -24.04
N ASP A 440 -7.52 -20.44 -23.66
CA ASP A 440 -6.76 -19.19 -23.69
C ASP A 440 -6.62 -18.64 -25.12
N ALA A 441 -6.45 -19.52 -26.11
CA ALA A 441 -6.39 -19.16 -27.52
C ALA A 441 -7.78 -18.85 -28.14
N GLY A 442 -8.88 -19.09 -27.42
CA GLY A 442 -10.26 -18.96 -27.93
C GLY A 442 -10.68 -20.03 -28.94
N TRP A 443 -9.99 -21.17 -29.00
CA TRP A 443 -10.24 -22.28 -29.95
C TRP A 443 -11.26 -23.27 -29.40
N GLN A 444 -12.53 -22.87 -29.40
CA GLN A 444 -13.63 -23.60 -28.76
C GLN A 444 -13.83 -25.03 -29.29
N ALA A 445 -13.61 -25.29 -30.58
CA ALA A 445 -13.83 -26.62 -31.16
C ALA A 445 -12.74 -27.61 -30.72
N GLU A 446 -11.50 -27.14 -30.66
CA GLU A 446 -10.32 -27.87 -30.21
C GLU A 446 -10.38 -28.12 -28.68
N GLU A 447 -10.83 -27.13 -27.90
CA GLU A 447 -11.09 -27.29 -26.47
C GLU A 447 -12.11 -28.40 -26.21
N ALA A 448 -13.26 -28.37 -26.88
CA ALA A 448 -14.28 -29.40 -26.76
C ALA A 448 -13.75 -30.80 -27.10
N ALA A 449 -12.91 -30.91 -28.14
CA ALA A 449 -12.28 -32.16 -28.54
C ALA A 449 -11.29 -32.66 -27.49
N ALA A 450 -10.48 -31.77 -26.91
CA ALA A 450 -9.54 -32.09 -25.84
C ALA A 450 -10.24 -32.54 -24.56
N LEU A 451 -11.29 -31.84 -24.13
CA LEU A 451 -12.11 -32.23 -22.97
C LEU A 451 -12.80 -33.58 -23.17
N LYS A 452 -13.31 -33.85 -24.37
CA LYS A 452 -13.85 -35.16 -24.72
C LYS A 452 -12.79 -36.27 -24.67
N ALA A 453 -11.57 -35.99 -25.13
CA ALA A 453 -10.47 -36.93 -25.04
C ALA A 453 -10.07 -37.21 -23.58
N ALA A 454 -10.02 -36.17 -22.74
CA ALA A 454 -9.79 -36.30 -21.30
C ALA A 454 -10.87 -37.18 -20.63
N LEU A 455 -12.14 -36.93 -20.94
CA LEU A 455 -13.27 -37.69 -20.40
C LEU A 455 -13.28 -39.15 -20.86
N ASN A 456 -12.84 -39.44 -22.09
CA ASN A 456 -12.72 -40.82 -22.57
C ASN A 456 -11.57 -41.58 -21.89
N ASP A 457 -10.47 -40.90 -21.59
CA ASP A 457 -9.29 -41.50 -20.94
C ASP A 457 -9.56 -41.76 -19.45
N ALA A 458 -10.18 -40.80 -18.75
CA ALA A 458 -10.53 -40.92 -17.34
C ALA A 458 -11.97 -40.41 -17.05
N PRO A 459 -13.00 -41.24 -17.30
CA PRO A 459 -14.41 -40.82 -17.23
C PRO A 459 -14.92 -40.51 -15.82
N THR A 460 -14.16 -40.90 -14.79
CA THR A 460 -14.48 -40.68 -13.37
C THR A 460 -13.44 -39.82 -12.67
N ALA A 461 -12.48 -39.25 -13.39
CA ALA A 461 -11.52 -38.34 -12.79
C ALA A 461 -12.23 -37.04 -12.40
N LEU A 462 -12.21 -36.72 -11.10
CA LEU A 462 -12.85 -35.51 -10.57
C LEU A 462 -12.40 -34.22 -11.28
N PRO A 463 -11.10 -34.00 -11.57
CA PRO A 463 -10.65 -32.80 -12.27
C PRO A 463 -11.18 -32.70 -13.70
N VAL A 464 -11.34 -33.84 -14.38
CA VAL A 464 -11.91 -33.90 -15.74
C VAL A 464 -13.40 -33.54 -15.69
N LEU A 465 -14.16 -34.16 -14.79
CA LEU A 465 -15.58 -33.87 -14.62
C LEU A 465 -15.82 -32.40 -14.26
N LYS A 466 -14.98 -31.82 -13.38
CA LYS A 466 -15.03 -30.38 -13.04
C LYS A 466 -14.80 -29.51 -14.28
N ARG A 467 -13.70 -29.72 -15.00
CA ARG A 467 -13.38 -28.89 -16.18
C ARG A 467 -14.44 -29.01 -17.29
N VAL A 468 -15.00 -30.21 -17.48
CA VAL A 468 -16.11 -30.42 -18.43
C VAL A 468 -17.39 -29.71 -17.97
N SER A 469 -17.71 -29.75 -16.67
CA SER A 469 -18.85 -29.02 -16.10
C SER A 469 -18.69 -27.51 -16.30
N ASP A 470 -17.54 -26.96 -15.91
CA ASP A 470 -17.19 -25.55 -16.06
C ASP A 470 -17.33 -25.10 -17.53
N TYR A 471 -16.81 -25.89 -18.48
CA TYR A 471 -16.95 -25.64 -19.92
C TYR A 471 -18.42 -25.55 -20.36
N TYR A 472 -19.27 -26.50 -19.97
CA TYR A 472 -20.68 -26.43 -20.33
C TYR A 472 -21.44 -25.28 -19.64
N GLY A 473 -21.02 -24.89 -18.43
CA GLY A 473 -21.56 -23.72 -17.74
C GLY A 473 -21.28 -22.41 -18.48
N THR A 474 -20.05 -22.24 -19.01
CA THR A 474 -19.69 -21.06 -19.82
C THR A 474 -20.46 -20.99 -21.14
N LEU A 475 -20.76 -22.13 -21.76
CA LEU A 475 -21.61 -22.21 -22.95
C LEU A 475 -23.10 -22.00 -22.67
N GLY A 476 -23.51 -21.92 -21.40
CA GLY A 476 -24.93 -21.85 -20.99
C GLY A 476 -25.69 -23.16 -21.21
N ALA A 477 -24.98 -24.29 -21.40
CA ALA A 477 -25.57 -25.61 -21.58
C ALA A 477 -25.94 -26.24 -20.22
N LEU A 478 -26.86 -25.60 -19.50
CA LEU A 478 -27.16 -25.88 -18.08
C LEU A 478 -27.49 -27.35 -17.77
N ASN A 479 -28.19 -28.05 -18.67
CA ASN A 479 -28.50 -29.47 -18.48
C ASN A 479 -27.25 -30.37 -18.46
N ARG A 480 -26.22 -30.02 -19.25
CA ARG A 480 -24.96 -30.77 -19.30
C ARG A 480 -24.11 -30.47 -18.07
N GLU A 481 -24.04 -29.21 -17.66
CA GLU A 481 -23.40 -28.81 -16.39
C GLU A 481 -23.96 -29.62 -15.20
N VAL A 482 -25.30 -29.67 -15.07
CA VAL A 482 -25.98 -30.47 -14.04
C VAL A 482 -25.67 -31.96 -14.14
N GLU A 483 -25.58 -32.53 -15.35
CA GLU A 483 -25.21 -33.93 -15.57
C GLU A 483 -23.83 -34.25 -14.97
N TYR A 484 -22.82 -33.42 -15.26
CA TYR A 484 -21.46 -33.65 -14.81
C TYR A 484 -21.26 -33.31 -13.33
N ASP A 485 -21.90 -32.27 -12.79
CA ASP A 485 -21.84 -32.01 -11.35
C ASP A 485 -22.54 -33.09 -10.51
N ARG A 486 -23.61 -33.71 -11.02
CA ARG A 486 -24.19 -34.90 -10.38
C ARG A 486 -23.24 -36.09 -10.39
N ALA A 487 -22.54 -36.33 -11.50
CA ALA A 487 -21.52 -37.36 -11.58
C ALA A 487 -20.36 -37.11 -10.59
N ARG A 488 -19.98 -35.84 -10.36
CA ARG A 488 -19.02 -35.47 -9.31
C ARG A 488 -19.54 -35.82 -7.92
N LEU A 489 -20.80 -35.50 -7.61
CA LEU A 489 -21.41 -35.83 -6.32
C LEU A 489 -21.59 -37.34 -6.10
N GLU A 490 -21.74 -38.15 -7.14
CA GLU A 490 -21.73 -39.62 -7.01
C GLU A 490 -20.38 -40.16 -6.50
N LEU A 491 -19.29 -39.49 -6.88
CA LEU A 491 -17.93 -39.86 -6.49
C LEU A 491 -17.47 -39.19 -5.19
N ARG A 492 -17.93 -37.95 -4.96
CA ARG A 492 -17.61 -37.10 -3.82
C ARG A 492 -18.91 -36.45 -3.29
N PRO A 493 -19.71 -37.18 -2.49
CA PRO A 493 -21.04 -36.72 -2.06
C PRO A 493 -21.05 -35.41 -1.28
N GLY A 494 -19.93 -35.04 -0.64
CA GLY A 494 -19.77 -33.77 0.06
C GLY A 494 -18.92 -32.75 -0.71
N ASP A 495 -18.80 -32.85 -2.04
CA ASP A 495 -18.07 -31.86 -2.85
C ASP A 495 -18.77 -30.49 -2.78
N PRO A 496 -18.17 -29.49 -2.09
CA PRO A 496 -18.83 -28.20 -1.91
C PRO A 496 -18.94 -27.43 -3.23
N ASP A 497 -17.94 -27.55 -4.12
CA ASP A 497 -17.95 -26.88 -5.42
C ASP A 497 -19.06 -27.45 -6.30
N ALA A 498 -19.24 -28.76 -6.33
CA ALA A 498 -20.32 -29.39 -7.11
C ALA A 498 -21.71 -29.03 -6.55
N HIS A 499 -21.86 -28.98 -5.22
CA HIS A 499 -23.09 -28.51 -4.60
C HIS A 499 -23.38 -27.05 -4.93
N MET A 500 -22.36 -26.18 -4.91
CA MET A 500 -22.49 -24.76 -5.24
C MET A 500 -22.90 -24.56 -6.71
N SER A 501 -22.19 -25.22 -7.65
CA SER A 501 -22.52 -25.16 -9.08
C SER A 501 -23.94 -25.67 -9.35
N LEU A 502 -24.34 -26.81 -8.78
CA LEU A 502 -25.71 -27.31 -8.91
C LEU A 502 -26.74 -26.35 -8.34
N ALA A 503 -26.50 -25.77 -7.15
CA ALA A 503 -27.44 -24.85 -6.54
C ALA A 503 -27.67 -23.60 -7.41
N ASN A 504 -26.59 -23.01 -7.92
CA ASN A 504 -26.64 -21.84 -8.81
C ASN A 504 -27.31 -22.17 -10.15
N THR A 505 -26.92 -23.29 -10.77
CA THR A 505 -27.40 -23.66 -12.10
C THR A 505 -28.85 -24.12 -12.09
N LEU A 506 -29.29 -24.85 -11.06
CA LEU A 506 -30.71 -25.16 -10.85
C LEU A 506 -31.52 -23.89 -10.59
N GLY A 507 -30.98 -22.93 -9.83
CA GLY A 507 -31.61 -21.61 -9.65
C GLY A 507 -31.81 -20.86 -10.97
N ARG A 508 -30.80 -20.85 -11.85
CA ARG A 508 -30.88 -20.26 -13.21
C ARG A 508 -31.91 -20.98 -14.10
N MET A 509 -32.09 -22.28 -13.89
CA MET A 509 -33.11 -23.08 -14.57
C MET A 509 -34.52 -22.91 -13.98
N GLY A 510 -34.66 -22.18 -12.87
CA GLY A 510 -35.92 -22.00 -12.15
C GLY A 510 -36.30 -23.16 -11.21
N ASP A 511 -35.44 -24.16 -11.04
CA ASP A 511 -35.61 -25.23 -10.05
C ASP A 511 -35.12 -24.76 -8.67
N THR A 512 -35.91 -23.89 -8.06
CA THR A 512 -35.61 -23.26 -6.76
C THR A 512 -35.64 -24.27 -5.62
N GLU A 513 -36.44 -25.34 -5.71
CA GLU A 513 -36.47 -26.44 -4.73
C GLU A 513 -35.16 -27.23 -4.77
N GLY A 514 -34.66 -27.54 -5.97
CA GLY A 514 -33.36 -28.16 -6.18
C GLY A 514 -32.21 -27.30 -5.66
N ALA A 515 -32.26 -25.99 -5.90
CA ALA A 515 -31.27 -25.03 -5.39
C ALA A 515 -31.24 -25.01 -3.85
N VAL A 516 -32.41 -24.90 -3.20
CA VAL A 516 -32.53 -24.96 -1.73
C VAL A 516 -31.96 -26.26 -1.17
N ARG A 517 -32.20 -27.41 -1.81
CA ARG A 517 -31.67 -28.69 -1.35
C ARG A 517 -30.14 -28.72 -1.32
N HIS A 518 -29.49 -28.19 -2.37
CA HIS A 518 -28.03 -28.19 -2.44
C HIS A 518 -27.39 -27.12 -1.54
N PHE A 519 -28.00 -25.94 -1.41
CA PHE A 519 -27.57 -24.97 -0.40
C PHE A 519 -27.75 -25.48 1.03
N ARG A 520 -28.82 -26.24 1.33
CA ARG A 520 -28.98 -26.91 2.63
C ARG A 520 -27.87 -27.92 2.90
N ALA A 521 -27.51 -28.74 1.92
CA ALA A 521 -26.40 -29.68 2.06
C ALA A 521 -25.08 -28.97 2.38
N LEU A 522 -24.82 -27.81 1.74
CA LEU A 522 -23.67 -26.96 2.03
C LEU A 522 -23.71 -26.39 3.45
N THR A 523 -24.85 -25.84 3.87
CA THR A 523 -24.99 -25.30 5.24
C THR A 523 -24.98 -26.40 6.30
N ASP A 524 -25.43 -27.62 6.00
CA ASP A 524 -25.34 -28.74 6.95
C ASP A 524 -23.89 -29.22 7.11
N ALA A 525 -23.09 -29.15 6.04
CA ALA A 525 -21.66 -29.45 6.06
C ALA A 525 -20.84 -28.34 6.74
N GLU A 526 -21.24 -27.09 6.56
CA GLU A 526 -20.61 -25.89 7.14
C GLU A 526 -21.65 -25.02 7.89
N PRO A 527 -22.13 -25.45 9.09
CA PRO A 527 -23.23 -24.81 9.82
C PRO A 527 -23.03 -23.37 10.24
N GLY A 528 -21.80 -22.87 10.22
CA GLY A 528 -21.50 -21.49 10.49
C GLY A 528 -21.11 -20.68 9.26
N ASN A 529 -21.09 -21.21 8.04
CA ASN A 529 -20.69 -20.39 6.90
C ASN A 529 -21.79 -19.35 6.57
N ASP A 530 -21.59 -18.11 7.02
CA ASP A 530 -22.55 -17.01 6.88
C ASP A 530 -22.89 -16.72 5.40
N PHE A 531 -21.93 -16.88 4.50
CA PHE A 531 -22.15 -16.76 3.07
C PHE A 531 -23.09 -17.86 2.55
N LEU A 532 -22.86 -19.13 2.93
CA LEU A 532 -23.73 -20.24 2.53
C LEU A 532 -25.14 -20.10 3.11
N LEU A 533 -25.26 -19.64 4.36
CA LEU A 533 -26.55 -19.35 5.00
C LEU A 533 -27.29 -18.22 4.28
N ALA A 534 -26.60 -17.16 3.86
CA ALA A 534 -27.20 -16.09 3.07
C ALA A 534 -27.67 -16.60 1.70
N ARG A 535 -26.88 -17.44 1.02
CA ARG A 535 -27.30 -18.08 -0.25
C ARG A 535 -28.51 -19.01 -0.08
N LEU A 536 -28.55 -19.76 1.01
CA LEU A 536 -29.72 -20.57 1.35
C LEU A 536 -30.95 -19.68 1.58
N ALA A 537 -30.81 -18.56 2.29
CA ALA A 537 -31.91 -17.63 2.51
C ALA A 537 -32.43 -17.02 1.19
N GLU A 538 -31.53 -16.59 0.30
CA GLU A 538 -31.88 -16.12 -1.06
C GLU A 538 -32.65 -17.19 -1.85
N ALA A 539 -32.16 -18.43 -1.86
CA ALA A 539 -32.83 -19.54 -2.53
C ALA A 539 -34.19 -19.88 -1.90
N LEU A 540 -34.31 -19.83 -0.56
CA LEU A 540 -35.57 -20.03 0.14
C LEU A 540 -36.60 -18.96 -0.24
N ALA A 541 -36.18 -17.71 -0.35
CA ALA A 541 -37.05 -16.63 -0.79
C ALA A 541 -37.52 -16.82 -2.24
N ALA A 542 -36.62 -17.18 -3.16
CA ALA A 542 -36.96 -17.51 -4.55
C ALA A 542 -37.90 -18.73 -4.64
N ASN A 543 -37.81 -19.66 -3.70
CA ASN A 543 -38.72 -20.81 -3.54
C ASN A 543 -40.04 -20.45 -2.82
N GLY A 544 -40.31 -19.16 -2.53
CA GLY A 544 -41.53 -18.71 -1.87
C GLY A 544 -41.57 -18.89 -0.34
N ASN A 545 -40.50 -19.40 0.27
CA ASN A 545 -40.39 -19.60 1.73
C ASN A 545 -39.85 -18.35 2.44
N LEU A 546 -40.51 -17.21 2.25
CA LEU A 546 -40.01 -15.91 2.70
C LEU A 546 -39.77 -15.85 4.21
N ASP A 547 -40.67 -16.39 5.04
CA ASP A 547 -40.52 -16.31 6.51
C ASP A 547 -39.26 -17.06 6.99
N GLN A 548 -38.90 -18.18 6.35
CA GLN A 548 -37.67 -18.91 6.67
C GLN A 548 -36.42 -18.15 6.21
N ALA A 549 -36.48 -17.52 5.03
CA ALA A 549 -35.40 -16.68 4.53
C ALA A 549 -35.13 -15.49 5.46
N LEU A 550 -36.18 -14.77 5.86
CA LEU A 550 -36.07 -13.63 6.78
C LEU A 550 -35.58 -14.06 8.17
N ALA A 551 -36.10 -15.15 8.72
CA ALA A 551 -35.57 -15.71 9.97
C ALA A 551 -34.07 -16.05 9.89
N THR A 552 -33.59 -16.49 8.71
CA THR A 552 -32.17 -16.76 8.47
C THR A 552 -31.37 -15.45 8.42
N PHE A 553 -31.83 -14.42 7.70
CA PHE A 553 -31.18 -13.10 7.70
C PHE A 553 -31.19 -12.44 9.07
N ASP A 554 -32.25 -12.60 9.86
CA ASP A 554 -32.32 -12.13 11.25
C ASP A 554 -31.32 -12.83 12.16
N THR A 555 -31.15 -14.14 11.94
CA THR A 555 -30.18 -14.94 12.65
C THR A 555 -28.76 -14.47 12.29
N LEU A 556 -28.45 -14.33 11.00
CA LEU A 556 -27.17 -13.79 10.51
C LEU A 556 -26.90 -12.37 11.02
N ALA A 557 -27.91 -11.50 11.04
CA ALA A 557 -27.80 -10.15 11.59
C ALA A 557 -27.60 -10.15 13.11
N ALA A 558 -28.26 -11.03 13.87
CA ALA A 558 -27.99 -11.18 15.29
C ALA A 558 -26.59 -11.76 15.56
N TRP A 559 -25.97 -12.34 14.53
CA TRP A 559 -24.70 -13.01 14.61
C TRP A 559 -23.51 -12.15 14.23
N SER A 560 -23.67 -11.34 13.20
CA SER A 560 -22.60 -10.54 12.65
C SER A 560 -22.28 -9.32 13.52
N ALA A 561 -20.99 -9.02 13.65
CA ALA A 561 -20.53 -7.72 14.16
C ALA A 561 -20.81 -6.57 13.17
N ARG A 562 -21.07 -6.92 11.91
CA ARG A 562 -21.53 -6.08 10.79
C ARG A 562 -22.90 -6.54 10.30
N PRO A 563 -23.96 -6.33 11.07
CA PRO A 563 -25.27 -6.88 10.75
C PRO A 563 -25.93 -6.18 9.56
N GLU A 564 -25.42 -5.03 9.12
CA GLU A 564 -25.92 -4.26 7.98
C GLU A 564 -25.97 -5.08 6.68
N GLY A 565 -25.01 -5.98 6.44
CA GLY A 565 -24.97 -6.82 5.24
C GLY A 565 -26.17 -7.78 5.14
N PRO A 566 -26.34 -8.71 6.10
CA PRO A 566 -27.51 -9.60 6.15
C PRO A 566 -28.83 -8.84 6.22
N LEU A 567 -28.89 -7.72 6.94
CA LEU A 567 -30.10 -6.90 7.03
C LEU A 567 -30.45 -6.26 5.67
N MET A 568 -29.46 -5.77 4.93
CA MET A 568 -29.65 -5.22 3.58
C MET A 568 -30.11 -6.29 2.59
N GLN A 569 -29.57 -7.51 2.68
CA GLN A 569 -30.04 -8.64 1.87
C GLN A 569 -31.51 -8.99 2.18
N GLY A 570 -31.89 -9.03 3.47
CA GLY A 570 -33.28 -9.22 3.89
C GLY A 570 -34.22 -8.13 3.37
N ALA A 571 -33.80 -6.86 3.43
CA ALA A 571 -34.54 -5.74 2.85
C ALA A 571 -34.73 -5.89 1.33
N LYS A 572 -33.65 -6.20 0.60
CA LYS A 572 -33.68 -6.41 -0.87
C LYS A 572 -34.64 -7.52 -1.26
N VAL A 573 -34.60 -8.66 -0.56
CA VAL A 573 -35.51 -9.79 -0.81
C VAL A 573 -36.97 -9.38 -0.57
N CYS A 574 -37.25 -8.66 0.52
CA CYS A 574 -38.59 -8.13 0.79
C CYS A 574 -39.07 -7.20 -0.32
N LEU A 575 -38.22 -6.29 -0.81
CA LEU A 575 -38.55 -5.38 -1.91
C LEU A 575 -38.84 -6.11 -3.22
N GLN A 576 -38.00 -7.09 -3.60
CA GLN A 576 -38.19 -7.88 -4.82
C GLN A 576 -39.51 -8.66 -4.84
N LEU A 577 -39.99 -9.07 -3.67
CA LEU A 577 -41.24 -9.81 -3.49
C LEU A 577 -42.44 -8.90 -3.17
N GLY A 578 -42.25 -7.58 -3.12
CA GLY A 578 -43.32 -6.60 -2.87
C GLY A 578 -43.78 -6.47 -1.40
N HIS A 579 -42.96 -6.87 -0.43
CA HIS A 579 -43.24 -6.79 1.00
C HIS A 579 -42.64 -5.52 1.64
N GLU A 580 -43.18 -4.36 1.29
CA GLU A 580 -42.63 -3.04 1.65
C GLU A 580 -42.51 -2.79 3.17
N GLU A 581 -43.52 -3.12 3.98
CA GLU A 581 -43.44 -2.90 5.44
C GLU A 581 -42.29 -3.70 6.11
N ARG A 582 -42.07 -4.94 5.66
CA ARG A 582 -40.98 -5.77 6.17
C ARG A 582 -39.63 -5.23 5.72
N ALA A 583 -39.52 -4.83 4.45
CA ALA A 583 -38.32 -4.18 3.92
C ALA A 583 -37.97 -2.91 4.72
N ALA A 584 -38.94 -2.05 5.03
CA ALA A 584 -38.71 -0.87 5.86
C ALA A 584 -38.18 -1.24 7.25
N GLY A 585 -38.75 -2.25 7.92
CA GLY A 585 -38.25 -2.71 9.21
C GLY A 585 -36.82 -3.25 9.18
N TYR A 586 -36.38 -3.87 8.09
CA TYR A 586 -35.00 -4.30 7.89
C TYR A 586 -34.06 -3.12 7.64
N LEU A 587 -34.45 -2.18 6.78
CA LEU A 587 -33.67 -0.97 6.51
C LEU A 587 -33.50 -0.10 7.76
N ASP A 588 -34.52 -0.04 8.63
CA ASP A 588 -34.40 0.65 9.92
C ASP A 588 -33.32 0.05 10.80
N ARG A 589 -33.24 -1.29 10.82
CA ARG A 589 -32.19 -2.00 11.55
C ARG A 589 -30.82 -1.86 10.88
N VAL A 590 -30.77 -1.75 9.54
CA VAL A 590 -29.52 -1.39 8.83
C VAL A 590 -29.04 -0.04 9.37
N LEU A 591 -29.90 0.98 9.42
CA LEU A 591 -29.50 2.29 9.92
C LEU A 591 -29.24 2.33 11.43
N GLN A 592 -29.83 1.43 12.23
CA GLN A 592 -29.43 1.27 13.64
C GLN A 592 -28.04 0.65 13.78
N ALA A 593 -27.67 -0.24 12.86
CA ALA A 593 -26.39 -0.92 12.85
C ALA A 593 -25.26 -0.07 12.24
N ASP A 594 -25.49 0.47 11.06
CA ASP A 594 -24.60 1.34 10.31
C ASP A 594 -25.41 2.53 9.79
N PRO A 595 -25.48 3.61 10.59
CA PRO A 595 -26.29 4.76 10.20
C PRO A 595 -25.67 5.54 9.03
N GLY A 596 -24.43 5.24 8.61
CA GLY A 596 -23.77 5.78 7.43
C GLY A 596 -24.20 5.15 6.11
N GLN A 597 -25.09 4.15 6.13
CA GLN A 597 -25.61 3.51 4.92
C GLN A 597 -26.62 4.39 4.19
N HIS A 598 -26.10 5.28 3.34
CA HIS A 598 -26.91 6.21 2.54
C HIS A 598 -27.92 5.52 1.61
N SER A 599 -27.57 4.35 1.08
CA SER A 599 -28.48 3.57 0.22
C SER A 599 -29.71 3.08 0.98
N ALA A 600 -29.53 2.58 2.22
CA ALA A 600 -30.63 2.15 3.08
C ALA A 600 -31.52 3.32 3.48
N ARG A 601 -30.89 4.46 3.82
CA ARG A 601 -31.58 5.69 4.18
C ARG A 601 -32.47 6.21 3.07
N ARG A 602 -31.94 6.26 1.84
CA ARG A 602 -32.70 6.67 0.67
C ARG A 602 -33.89 5.76 0.41
N GLN A 603 -33.69 4.44 0.46
CA GLN A 603 -34.79 3.49 0.28
C GLN A 603 -35.90 3.71 1.32
N LEU A 604 -35.54 3.92 2.59
CA LEU A 604 -36.52 4.23 3.63
C LEU A 604 -37.27 5.54 3.39
N GLN A 605 -36.56 6.60 2.99
CA GLN A 605 -37.18 7.89 2.68
C GLN A 605 -38.23 7.75 1.57
N LEU A 606 -37.87 7.06 0.47
CA LEU A 606 -38.79 6.77 -0.63
C LEU A 606 -40.03 5.99 -0.14
N MET A 607 -39.83 4.96 0.68
CA MET A 607 -40.92 4.12 1.19
C MET A 607 -41.83 4.85 2.19
N ARG A 608 -41.28 5.80 2.95
CA ARG A 608 -42.03 6.62 3.92
C ARG A 608 -42.61 7.88 3.30
N ASN A 609 -42.34 8.13 2.03
CA ASN A 609 -42.69 9.38 1.35
C ASN A 609 -42.15 10.61 2.10
N GLU A 610 -40.96 10.46 2.69
CA GLU A 610 -40.21 11.56 3.28
C GLU A 610 -39.55 12.38 2.15
N PRO A 611 -39.57 13.73 2.24
CA PRO A 611 -38.89 14.56 1.26
C PRO A 611 -37.39 14.25 1.20
N GLU A 612 -36.86 13.93 0.02
CA GLU A 612 -35.41 13.78 -0.21
C GLU A 612 -34.69 15.15 -0.20
N ASP A 613 -35.42 16.24 -0.41
CA ASP A 613 -34.94 17.60 -0.65
C ASP A 613 -34.67 18.39 0.63
N PHE A 614 -33.81 17.85 1.50
CA PHE A 614 -33.36 18.55 2.73
C PHE A 614 -32.75 19.93 2.45
N TRP A 615 -32.30 20.18 1.22
CA TRP A 615 -31.75 21.45 0.76
C TRP A 615 -32.83 22.47 0.36
N ALA A 616 -34.08 22.08 0.14
CA ALA A 616 -35.11 22.93 -0.46
C ALA A 616 -35.41 24.21 0.33
N GLU A 617 -35.24 24.21 1.65
CA GLU A 617 -35.42 25.41 2.48
C GLU A 617 -34.23 26.39 2.41
N PHE A 618 -33.07 25.92 1.97
CA PHE A 618 -31.83 26.70 1.92
C PHE A 618 -31.45 27.12 0.50
N VAL A 619 -31.81 26.31 -0.51
CA VAL A 619 -31.30 26.41 -1.88
C VAL A 619 -31.56 27.78 -2.51
N VAL A 620 -30.54 28.31 -3.17
CA VAL A 620 -30.66 29.52 -3.99
C VAL A 620 -30.97 29.13 -5.43
N GLY A 621 -32.18 29.43 -5.90
CA GLY A 621 -32.55 29.16 -7.30
C GLY A 621 -31.67 29.91 -8.31
N TRP A 622 -31.46 29.32 -9.49
CA TRP A 622 -30.66 29.92 -10.55
C TRP A 622 -31.22 31.27 -11.02
N GLU A 623 -32.54 31.50 -10.93
CA GLU A 623 -33.15 32.78 -11.25
C GLU A 623 -32.71 33.89 -10.28
N GLU A 624 -32.48 33.56 -9.01
CA GLU A 624 -31.93 34.48 -8.02
C GLU A 624 -30.43 34.69 -8.25
N ALA A 625 -29.68 33.60 -8.51
CA ALA A 625 -28.26 33.67 -8.82
C ALA A 625 -27.99 34.57 -10.04
N MET A 626 -28.80 34.49 -11.10
CA MET A 626 -28.67 35.32 -12.30
C MET A 626 -28.92 36.82 -12.07
N LYS A 627 -29.51 37.22 -10.94
CA LYS A 627 -29.60 38.65 -10.59
C LYS A 627 -28.24 39.24 -10.23
N HIS A 628 -27.28 38.40 -9.84
CA HIS A 628 -25.90 38.74 -9.56
C HIS A 628 -25.04 38.57 -10.82
N ASP A 629 -25.48 39.20 -11.91
CA ASP A 629 -24.86 39.05 -13.22
C ASP A 629 -23.44 39.61 -13.25
N VAL A 630 -22.55 38.90 -13.95
CA VAL A 630 -21.13 39.21 -14.13
C VAL A 630 -20.84 39.37 -15.62
N THR A 631 -20.05 40.39 -16.00
CA THR A 631 -19.72 40.62 -17.42
C THR A 631 -18.24 40.44 -17.72
N SER A 632 -17.91 40.13 -18.98
CA SER A 632 -16.52 40.09 -19.44
C SER A 632 -15.84 41.47 -19.37
N GLU A 633 -16.60 42.56 -19.31
CA GLU A 633 -16.06 43.90 -19.06
C GLU A 633 -15.55 44.06 -17.61
N GLN A 634 -16.20 43.40 -16.65
CA GLN A 634 -15.79 43.41 -15.24
C GLN A 634 -14.59 42.50 -15.00
N PHE A 635 -14.54 41.33 -15.67
CA PHE A 635 -13.46 40.35 -15.53
C PHE A 635 -12.91 39.93 -16.90
N PRO A 636 -12.06 40.76 -17.54
CA PRO A 636 -11.61 40.55 -18.92
C PRO A 636 -10.67 39.35 -19.12
N ARG A 637 -10.20 38.72 -18.04
CA ARG A 637 -9.33 37.53 -18.07
C ARG A 637 -10.04 36.23 -17.72
N ALA A 638 -11.29 36.30 -17.27
CA ALA A 638 -12.04 35.13 -16.88
C ALA A 638 -12.85 34.61 -18.07
N ASP A 639 -12.72 33.32 -18.37
CA ASP A 639 -13.49 32.66 -19.42
C ASP A 639 -14.92 32.32 -18.96
N SER A 640 -15.10 32.22 -17.65
CA SER A 640 -16.35 31.89 -16.97
C SER A 640 -16.37 32.50 -15.57
N ALA A 641 -17.56 32.63 -14.97
CA ALA A 641 -17.77 33.15 -13.62
C ALA A 641 -18.75 32.28 -12.84
N VAL A 642 -18.45 31.96 -11.57
CA VAL A 642 -19.35 31.21 -10.71
C VAL A 642 -20.29 32.19 -10.01
N VAL A 643 -21.51 32.33 -10.52
CA VAL A 643 -22.50 33.25 -9.94
C VAL A 643 -23.17 32.68 -8.68
N LEU A 644 -23.16 31.35 -8.53
CA LEU A 644 -23.52 30.65 -7.29
C LEU A 644 -22.60 29.45 -7.09
N ASP A 645 -22.03 29.36 -5.90
CA ASP A 645 -21.35 28.20 -5.33
C ASP A 645 -22.01 27.87 -3.99
N GLU A 646 -22.81 26.82 -3.93
CA GLU A 646 -23.58 26.48 -2.74
C GLU A 646 -23.34 25.02 -2.34
N LEU A 647 -22.96 24.83 -1.08
CA LEU A 647 -22.86 23.54 -0.42
C LEU A 647 -23.85 23.51 0.74
N ILE A 648 -24.83 22.61 0.70
CA ILE A 648 -25.76 22.38 1.82
C ILE A 648 -25.54 20.96 2.33
N GLN A 649 -25.02 20.84 3.54
CA GLN A 649 -24.66 19.57 4.16
C GLN A 649 -25.63 19.21 5.28
N HIS A 650 -26.17 17.99 5.19
CA HIS A 650 -27.00 17.39 6.21
C HIS A 650 -26.25 16.27 6.91
N VAL A 651 -25.88 16.52 8.17
CA VAL A 651 -25.12 15.59 9.02
C VAL A 651 -26.09 14.78 9.88
N TYR A 652 -25.93 13.47 9.94
CA TYR A 652 -26.74 12.60 10.78
C TYR A 652 -26.10 12.39 12.15
N ALA A 653 -26.84 11.81 13.12
CA ALA A 653 -26.39 11.69 14.51
C ALA A 653 -25.15 10.80 14.70
N ASP A 654 -24.81 10.03 13.68
CA ASP A 654 -23.67 9.13 13.55
C ASP A 654 -22.49 9.75 12.79
N GLY A 655 -22.55 11.05 12.46
CA GLY A 655 -21.48 11.76 11.75
C GLY A 655 -21.47 11.59 10.24
N SER A 656 -22.20 10.63 9.67
CA SER A 656 -22.38 10.52 8.21
C SER A 656 -23.12 11.74 7.66
N SER A 657 -22.88 12.08 6.40
CA SER A 657 -23.50 13.27 5.80
C SER A 657 -23.87 13.11 4.33
N VAL A 658 -24.90 13.84 3.91
CA VAL A 658 -25.24 14.06 2.50
C VAL A 658 -25.10 15.54 2.22
N SER A 659 -24.37 15.87 1.17
CA SER A 659 -24.11 17.22 0.72
C SER A 659 -24.79 17.46 -0.61
N TYR A 660 -25.62 18.49 -0.69
CA TYR A 660 -26.15 19.05 -1.91
C TYR A 660 -25.21 20.14 -2.40
N VAL A 661 -24.61 19.92 -3.57
CA VAL A 661 -23.74 20.88 -4.24
C VAL A 661 -24.54 21.50 -5.37
N HIS A 662 -24.62 22.83 -5.41
CA HIS A 662 -25.31 23.58 -6.45
C HIS A 662 -24.41 24.69 -6.96
N MET A 663 -24.12 24.64 -8.26
CA MET A 663 -23.25 25.59 -8.93
C MET A 663 -23.97 26.18 -10.14
N VAL A 664 -24.00 27.51 -10.21
CA VAL A 664 -24.45 28.23 -11.40
C VAL A 664 -23.27 29.01 -11.93
N ARG A 665 -22.88 28.74 -13.19
CA ARG A 665 -21.73 29.37 -13.84
C ARG A 665 -22.17 30.12 -15.09
N LYS A 666 -21.69 31.33 -15.28
CA LYS A 666 -21.86 32.10 -16.50
C LYS A 666 -20.66 31.93 -17.41
N ILE A 667 -20.88 31.68 -18.70
CA ILE A 667 -19.82 31.67 -19.71
C ILE A 667 -19.59 33.10 -20.22
N LEU A 668 -18.35 33.55 -20.23
CA LEU A 668 -17.98 34.93 -20.60
C LEU A 668 -17.36 35.02 -21.99
N THR A 669 -16.59 33.99 -22.40
CA THR A 669 -15.81 33.97 -23.65
C THR A 669 -16.08 32.73 -24.49
N GLN A 670 -15.52 32.67 -25.70
CA GLN A 670 -15.63 31.48 -26.55
C GLN A 670 -14.74 30.35 -26.02
N GLU A 671 -13.59 30.68 -25.45
CA GLU A 671 -12.70 29.75 -24.76
C GLU A 671 -13.42 29.09 -23.58
N GLY A 672 -14.27 29.83 -22.85
CA GLY A 672 -15.13 29.28 -21.81
C GLY A 672 -16.18 28.28 -22.33
N VAL A 673 -16.70 28.49 -23.55
CA VAL A 673 -17.59 27.50 -24.21
C VAL A 673 -16.83 26.20 -24.48
N ASP A 674 -15.59 26.30 -24.99
CA ASP A 674 -14.78 25.14 -25.32
C ASP A 674 -14.34 24.38 -24.05
N ALA A 675 -14.00 25.12 -22.99
CA ALA A 675 -13.56 24.56 -21.71
C ALA A 675 -14.71 23.93 -20.89
N ARG A 676 -15.93 24.46 -20.99
CA ARG A 676 -17.09 24.04 -20.16
C ARG A 676 -18.21 23.37 -20.95
N GLY A 677 -18.04 23.15 -22.26
CA GLY A 677 -19.01 22.44 -23.10
C GLY A 677 -19.25 20.99 -22.67
N LYS A 678 -18.31 20.41 -21.93
CA LYS A 678 -18.47 19.14 -21.22
C LYS A 678 -17.94 19.29 -19.80
N ASP A 679 -18.67 18.77 -18.81
CA ASP A 679 -18.25 18.80 -17.41
C ASP A 679 -18.42 17.40 -16.78
N GLN A 680 -17.61 17.09 -15.77
CA GLN A 680 -17.69 15.85 -15.02
C GLN A 680 -18.11 16.16 -13.59
N ILE A 681 -19.11 15.44 -13.09
CA ILE A 681 -19.63 15.63 -11.73
C ILE A 681 -19.11 14.54 -10.78
N SER A 682 -18.95 14.91 -9.51
CA SER A 682 -18.41 14.04 -8.46
C SER A 682 -19.49 13.24 -7.70
N GLY A 683 -20.76 13.32 -8.11
CA GLY A 683 -21.88 12.77 -7.35
C GLY A 683 -23.10 12.41 -8.18
N GLU A 684 -24.22 12.16 -7.50
CA GLU A 684 -25.50 11.84 -8.15
C GLU A 684 -26.16 13.12 -8.70
N LEU A 685 -26.33 13.19 -10.02
CA LEU A 685 -26.93 14.35 -10.69
C LEU A 685 -28.37 14.59 -10.24
N ILE A 686 -28.66 15.80 -9.77
CA ILE A 686 -30.02 16.28 -9.48
C ILE A 686 -30.54 17.12 -10.63
N THR A 687 -29.73 18.04 -11.15
CA THR A 687 -30.08 18.90 -12.27
C THR A 687 -28.83 19.29 -13.03
N ALA A 688 -28.89 19.32 -14.35
CA ALA A 688 -27.91 19.99 -15.20
C ALA A 688 -28.67 20.64 -16.34
N ARG A 689 -28.34 21.86 -16.74
CA ARG A 689 -28.98 22.56 -17.87
C ARG A 689 -28.15 23.73 -18.37
N THR A 690 -28.33 24.06 -19.65
CA THR A 690 -27.85 25.32 -20.23
C THR A 690 -28.98 26.34 -20.21
N ILE A 691 -28.74 27.53 -19.68
CA ILE A 691 -29.69 28.65 -19.66
C ILE A 691 -29.17 29.74 -20.58
N GLN A 692 -29.90 30.03 -21.65
CA GLN A 692 -29.55 31.09 -22.60
C GLN A 692 -29.78 32.48 -22.01
N PRO A 693 -29.12 33.53 -22.55
CA PRO A 693 -29.35 34.91 -22.12
C PRO A 693 -30.81 35.38 -22.20
N ASP A 694 -31.62 34.79 -23.08
CA ASP A 694 -33.05 35.08 -23.22
C ASP A 694 -33.96 34.30 -22.25
N GLY A 695 -33.35 33.48 -21.38
CA GLY A 695 -34.03 32.61 -20.41
C GLY A 695 -34.43 31.23 -20.96
N THR A 696 -34.10 30.91 -22.21
CA THR A 696 -34.37 29.58 -22.78
C THR A 696 -33.53 28.52 -22.09
N VAL A 697 -34.16 27.45 -21.59
CA VAL A 697 -33.48 26.33 -20.93
C VAL A 697 -33.31 25.17 -21.92
N LEU A 698 -32.10 24.63 -22.01
CA LEU A 698 -31.75 23.46 -22.82
C LEU A 698 -31.32 22.31 -21.90
N GLU A 699 -31.90 21.14 -22.13
CA GLU A 699 -31.55 19.90 -21.43
C GLU A 699 -30.18 19.38 -21.87
N PRO A 700 -29.37 18.82 -20.96
CA PRO A 700 -28.04 18.32 -21.25
C PRO A 700 -28.08 16.98 -21.98
N ILE A 701 -26.98 16.64 -22.65
CA ILE A 701 -26.81 15.33 -23.29
C ILE A 701 -25.82 14.53 -22.44
N SER A 702 -26.29 13.42 -21.85
CA SER A 702 -25.43 12.50 -21.10
C SER A 702 -24.87 11.40 -22.02
N GLN A 703 -23.57 11.11 -21.88
CA GLN A 703 -22.91 9.97 -22.51
C GLN A 703 -22.46 8.94 -21.48
N SER A 704 -22.11 7.73 -21.93
CA SER A 704 -21.52 6.69 -21.09
C SER A 704 -20.19 7.17 -20.47
N GLY A 705 -20.10 7.19 -19.13
CA GLY A 705 -18.90 7.59 -18.40
C GLY A 705 -19.07 8.77 -17.43
N GLY A 706 -20.29 9.29 -17.23
CA GLY A 706 -20.56 10.33 -16.20
C GLY A 706 -20.24 11.77 -16.64
N ALA A 707 -19.82 11.99 -17.88
CA ALA A 707 -19.66 13.32 -18.46
C ALA A 707 -21.01 13.87 -18.96
N ILE A 708 -21.24 15.15 -18.70
CA ILE A 708 -22.44 15.89 -19.10
C ILE A 708 -22.05 16.89 -20.19
N GLU A 709 -22.70 16.83 -21.34
CA GLU A 709 -22.52 17.81 -22.43
C GLU A 709 -23.62 18.87 -22.37
N PHE A 710 -23.24 20.14 -22.53
CA PHE A 710 -24.13 21.29 -22.45
C PHE A 710 -24.44 21.85 -23.85
N PRO A 711 -25.53 21.41 -24.51
CA PRO A 711 -25.84 21.85 -25.85
C PRO A 711 -26.21 23.33 -25.88
N GLY A 712 -25.86 23.99 -26.99
CA GLY A 712 -26.18 25.40 -27.22
C GLY A 712 -25.40 26.38 -26.35
N LEU A 713 -24.38 25.93 -25.61
CA LEU A 713 -23.53 26.81 -24.81
C LEU A 713 -22.91 27.92 -25.67
N SER A 714 -23.03 29.17 -25.23
CA SER A 714 -22.54 30.35 -25.93
C SER A 714 -22.10 31.42 -24.93
N PRO A 715 -21.26 32.41 -25.33
CA PRO A 715 -20.92 33.52 -24.45
C PRO A 715 -22.16 34.26 -23.95
N GLY A 716 -22.28 34.42 -22.64
CA GLY A 716 -23.44 35.00 -21.95
C GLY A 716 -24.44 33.97 -21.43
N ALA A 717 -24.39 32.71 -21.89
CA ALA A 717 -25.21 31.62 -21.36
C ALA A 717 -24.71 31.17 -19.98
N TYR A 718 -25.56 30.46 -19.24
CA TYR A 718 -25.26 29.90 -17.94
C TYR A 718 -25.35 28.37 -17.97
N ILE A 719 -24.57 27.74 -17.12
CA ILE A 719 -24.63 26.33 -16.76
C ILE A 719 -25.15 26.27 -15.33
N ASP A 720 -26.26 25.59 -15.11
CA ASP A 720 -26.80 25.31 -13.78
C ASP A 720 -26.69 23.81 -13.51
N VAL A 721 -25.92 23.43 -12.49
CA VAL A 721 -25.63 22.05 -12.13
C VAL A 721 -25.81 21.86 -10.63
N ALA A 722 -26.59 20.85 -10.24
CA ALA A 722 -26.74 20.42 -8.88
C ALA A 722 -26.58 18.90 -8.75
N TYR A 723 -25.90 18.43 -7.72
CA TYR A 723 -25.66 17.01 -7.46
C TYR A 723 -25.49 16.70 -5.97
N LEU A 724 -25.63 15.43 -5.61
CA LEU A 724 -25.45 14.94 -4.24
C LEU A 724 -24.13 14.21 -4.06
N VAL A 725 -23.38 14.60 -3.03
CA VAL A 725 -22.18 13.92 -2.54
C VAL A 725 -22.49 13.29 -1.19
N ARG A 726 -21.96 12.10 -0.93
CA ARG A 726 -22.24 11.31 0.27
C ARG A 726 -20.94 10.98 0.97
N SER A 727 -20.90 11.17 2.29
CA SER A 727 -19.73 10.87 3.11
C SER A 727 -20.10 9.95 4.28
N SER A 728 -19.27 8.94 4.53
CA SER A 728 -19.33 8.11 5.73
C SER A 728 -18.73 8.89 6.90
N GLY A 729 -19.38 8.86 8.08
CA GLY A 729 -18.88 9.57 9.27
C GLY A 729 -17.54 9.02 9.78
N GLY A 730 -16.82 9.84 10.55
CA GLY A 730 -15.55 9.49 11.18
C GLY A 730 -15.70 8.69 12.49
N PRO A 731 -14.59 8.23 13.10
CA PRO A 731 -14.60 7.47 14.35
C PRO A 731 -15.38 8.17 15.47
N LYS A 732 -16.18 7.42 16.24
CA LYS A 732 -17.05 7.96 17.31
C LYS A 732 -18.13 8.95 16.82
N GLY A 733 -18.50 8.88 15.54
CA GLY A 733 -19.60 9.66 14.96
C GLY A 733 -19.25 11.12 14.73
N THR A 734 -17.98 11.39 14.41
CA THR A 734 -17.49 12.73 14.11
C THR A 734 -17.70 13.09 12.63
N LEU A 735 -17.77 14.39 12.35
CA LEU A 735 -17.70 14.91 10.99
C LEU A 735 -16.21 14.99 10.59
N ASP A 736 -15.78 14.26 9.57
CA ASP A 736 -14.42 14.39 9.02
C ASP A 736 -14.29 15.66 8.17
N GLY A 737 -13.10 16.24 8.19
CA GLY A 737 -12.84 17.65 7.91
C GLY A 737 -12.70 18.01 6.44
N ASP A 738 -13.77 18.52 5.83
CA ASP A 738 -13.68 19.19 4.52
C ASP A 738 -13.27 20.66 4.71
N ALA A 739 -12.28 21.11 3.93
CA ALA A 739 -11.97 22.52 3.75
C ALA A 739 -12.90 23.12 2.67
N PHE A 740 -13.48 24.29 2.94
CA PHE A 740 -14.37 24.99 2.02
C PHE A 740 -13.86 26.40 1.74
N PHE A 741 -13.55 26.67 0.48
CA PHE A 741 -13.04 27.97 0.01
C PHE A 741 -14.19 28.76 -0.59
N PHE A 742 -14.39 30.00 -0.14
CA PHE A 742 -15.48 30.86 -0.63
C PHE A 742 -15.13 31.57 -1.95
N VAL A 743 -14.05 31.14 -2.60
CA VAL A 743 -13.57 31.57 -3.92
C VAL A 743 -12.89 30.39 -4.64
N ASP A 744 -12.69 30.53 -5.95
CA ASP A 744 -11.89 29.60 -6.73
C ASP A 744 -10.41 29.58 -6.28
N GLN A 745 -9.92 28.41 -5.85
CA GLN A 745 -8.53 28.22 -5.45
C GLN A 745 -7.53 28.42 -6.60
N THR A 746 -7.98 28.23 -7.84
CA THR A 746 -7.14 28.43 -9.04
C THR A 746 -7.09 29.90 -9.48
N LEU A 747 -7.90 30.77 -8.85
CA LEU A 747 -8.00 32.21 -9.12
C LEU A 747 -8.39 32.55 -10.58
N ASN A 748 -8.97 31.60 -11.31
CA ASN A 748 -9.36 31.79 -12.71
C ASN A 748 -10.80 32.28 -12.85
N GLU A 749 -11.67 31.91 -11.90
CA GLU A 749 -13.09 32.23 -11.96
C GLU A 749 -13.52 33.17 -10.82
N PRO A 750 -14.13 34.33 -11.13
CA PRO A 750 -14.73 35.18 -10.12
C PRO A 750 -16.02 34.56 -9.57
N PHE A 751 -16.24 34.75 -8.27
CA PHE A 751 -17.41 34.26 -7.55
C PHE A 751 -18.35 35.43 -7.24
N ALA A 752 -19.67 35.22 -7.35
CA ALA A 752 -20.66 36.23 -6.95
C ALA A 752 -21.35 35.88 -5.62
N ILE A 753 -21.74 34.63 -5.42
CA ILE A 753 -22.25 34.12 -4.14
C ILE A 753 -21.56 32.80 -3.87
N SER A 754 -20.91 32.67 -2.72
CA SER A 754 -20.45 31.38 -2.20
C SER A 754 -21.00 31.15 -0.81
N ARG A 755 -21.52 29.95 -0.57
CA ARG A 755 -22.24 29.62 0.65
C ARG A 755 -22.02 28.19 1.08
N TRP A 756 -21.81 28.02 2.38
CA TRP A 756 -21.90 26.72 3.01
C TRP A 756 -22.95 26.73 4.13
N VAL A 757 -23.84 25.75 4.12
CA VAL A 757 -24.81 25.49 5.17
C VAL A 757 -24.57 24.10 5.76
N ILE A 758 -24.37 24.00 7.07
CA ILE A 758 -24.28 22.74 7.79
C ILE A 758 -25.48 22.61 8.72
N THR A 759 -26.22 21.51 8.60
CA THR A 759 -27.25 21.12 9.56
C THR A 759 -26.81 19.85 10.28
N ALA A 760 -26.69 19.89 11.61
CA ALA A 760 -26.23 18.75 12.41
C ALA A 760 -27.03 18.63 13.73
N PRO A 761 -27.24 17.42 14.26
CA PRO A 761 -27.79 17.24 15.61
C PRO A 761 -26.89 17.86 16.67
N ALA A 762 -27.47 18.35 17.76
CA ALA A 762 -26.69 18.90 18.89
C ALA A 762 -25.73 17.88 19.54
N SER A 763 -25.95 16.59 19.30
CA SER A 763 -25.08 15.49 19.78
C SER A 763 -23.80 15.31 18.98
N VAL A 764 -23.67 15.90 17.78
CA VAL A 764 -22.49 15.75 16.92
C VAL A 764 -21.62 17.01 17.06
N PRO A 765 -20.50 16.94 17.81
CA PRO A 765 -19.60 18.08 17.93
C PRO A 765 -18.80 18.26 16.64
N PHE A 766 -18.72 19.50 16.16
CA PHE A 766 -17.80 19.90 15.09
C PHE A 766 -17.22 21.29 15.38
N ASN A 767 -15.92 21.44 15.15
CA ASN A 767 -15.18 22.68 15.33
C ASN A 767 -14.84 23.26 13.98
N ILE A 768 -14.95 24.58 13.84
CA ILE A 768 -14.62 25.29 12.60
C ILE A 768 -13.44 26.19 12.89
N VAL A 769 -12.41 26.09 12.07
CA VAL A 769 -11.30 27.05 12.01
C VAL A 769 -11.57 27.99 10.84
N TYR A 770 -11.35 29.28 11.09
CA TYR A 770 -11.61 30.36 10.13
C TYR A 770 -10.29 30.91 9.61
N HIS A 771 -10.19 31.05 8.28
CA HIS A 771 -9.01 31.56 7.60
C HIS A 771 -9.41 32.72 6.69
N ASN A 772 -8.84 33.91 6.91
CA ASN A 772 -9.11 35.14 6.15
C ASN A 772 -10.62 35.48 5.99
N LEU A 773 -11.45 35.08 6.95
CA LEU A 773 -12.89 35.31 6.95
C LEU A 773 -13.32 35.91 8.29
N SER A 774 -13.92 37.11 8.26
CA SER A 774 -14.43 37.79 9.45
C SER A 774 -15.91 38.15 9.31
N ASP A 775 -16.63 38.14 10.42
CA ASP A 775 -18.01 38.64 10.51
C ASP A 775 -18.12 40.16 10.29
N ASP A 776 -17.01 40.88 10.39
CA ASP A 776 -16.96 42.33 10.17
C ASP A 776 -16.86 42.70 8.67
N ASP A 777 -16.61 41.73 7.78
CA ASP A 777 -16.39 41.97 6.36
C ASP A 777 -17.71 42.29 5.62
N PRO A 778 -17.78 43.39 4.83
CA PRO A 778 -18.98 43.71 4.06
C PRO A 778 -19.30 42.60 3.05
N GLY A 779 -20.46 41.96 3.22
CA GLY A 779 -20.91 40.86 2.35
C GLY A 779 -20.70 39.47 2.93
N VAL A 780 -20.08 39.34 4.10
CA VAL A 780 -20.04 38.10 4.88
C VAL A 780 -21.20 38.08 5.89
N SER A 781 -21.90 36.95 5.99
CA SER A 781 -22.94 36.71 6.99
C SER A 781 -22.80 35.31 7.56
N ILE A 782 -22.37 35.22 8.81
CA ILE A 782 -22.30 33.95 9.54
C ILE A 782 -23.50 33.86 10.47
N SER A 783 -24.29 32.80 10.32
CA SER A 783 -25.45 32.54 11.16
C SER A 783 -25.28 31.27 11.96
N ARG A 784 -25.75 31.30 13.22
CA ARG A 784 -25.85 30.12 14.07
C ARG A 784 -27.17 30.16 14.83
N HIS A 785 -27.99 29.17 14.59
CA HIS A 785 -29.27 29.02 15.29
C HIS A 785 -29.64 27.54 15.41
N GLU A 786 -30.67 27.28 16.21
CA GLU A 786 -31.26 25.95 16.33
C GLU A 786 -32.60 25.95 15.61
N GLN A 787 -32.81 24.98 14.73
CA GLN A 787 -34.04 24.80 13.97
C GLN A 787 -34.41 23.32 14.00
N GLN A 788 -35.65 23.02 14.40
CA GLN A 788 -36.17 21.64 14.49
C GLN A 788 -35.28 20.69 15.31
N GLY A 789 -34.65 21.18 16.39
CA GLY A 789 -33.76 20.39 17.26
C GLY A 789 -32.37 20.10 16.66
N ARG A 790 -32.01 20.80 15.57
CA ARG A 790 -30.72 20.70 14.89
C ARG A 790 -30.00 22.03 14.94
N ILE A 791 -28.68 21.98 15.05
CA ILE A 791 -27.81 23.13 14.90
C ILE A 791 -27.71 23.42 13.39
N VAL A 792 -28.08 24.63 13.00
CA VAL A 792 -27.86 25.16 11.65
C VAL A 792 -26.76 26.21 11.75
N ARG A 793 -25.69 26.01 10.97
CA ARG A 793 -24.65 27.03 10.75
C ARG A 793 -24.60 27.35 9.27
N SER A 794 -24.59 28.64 8.94
CA SER A 794 -24.40 29.07 7.57
C SER A 794 -23.30 30.12 7.49
N TRP A 795 -22.55 30.06 6.40
CA TRP A 795 -21.59 31.06 5.99
C TRP A 795 -21.99 31.53 4.61
N ASP A 796 -22.42 32.77 4.50
CA ASP A 796 -22.87 33.39 3.26
C ASP A 796 -21.88 34.49 2.88
N VAL A 797 -21.13 34.30 1.79
CA VAL A 797 -20.15 35.26 1.27
C VAL A 797 -20.63 35.80 -0.07
N ARG A 798 -20.96 37.10 -0.12
CA ARG A 798 -21.51 37.78 -1.30
C ARG A 798 -20.51 38.77 -1.89
N ASN A 799 -20.39 38.70 -3.21
CA ASN A 799 -19.41 39.39 -4.04
C ASN A 799 -18.01 39.30 -3.41
N PRO A 800 -17.50 38.08 -3.12
CA PRO A 800 -16.16 37.93 -2.61
C PRO A 800 -15.18 38.63 -3.55
N ARG A 801 -14.15 39.22 -2.96
CA ARG A 801 -13.13 39.90 -3.74
C ARG A 801 -12.43 38.89 -4.66
N HIS A 802 -12.61 39.02 -5.97
CA HIS A 802 -11.83 38.25 -6.92
C HIS A 802 -10.37 38.73 -6.92
N VAL A 803 -9.47 37.78 -6.71
CA VAL A 803 -8.03 38.00 -6.69
C VAL A 803 -7.47 37.59 -8.05
N GLU A 804 -6.85 38.53 -8.77
CA GLU A 804 -6.13 38.19 -9.98
C GLU A 804 -4.79 37.54 -9.61
N TYR A 805 -4.46 36.42 -10.27
CA TYR A 805 -3.17 35.78 -10.08
C TYR A 805 -2.02 36.73 -10.46
N GLU A 806 -1.13 36.98 -9.50
CA GLU A 806 0.16 37.62 -9.72
C GLU A 806 1.29 36.60 -9.61
N LEU A 807 2.22 36.60 -10.57
CA LEU A 807 3.35 35.67 -10.55
C LEU A 807 4.16 35.85 -9.24
N PHE A 808 4.39 34.76 -8.50
CA PHE A 808 5.02 34.76 -7.16
C PHE A 808 4.21 35.46 -6.05
N MET A 809 2.88 35.57 -6.17
CA MET A 809 2.05 35.92 -5.00
C MET A 809 2.09 34.79 -3.93
N PRO A 810 1.74 35.07 -2.67
CA PRO A 810 1.55 34.03 -1.65
C PRO A 810 0.51 32.98 -2.08
N ALA A 811 0.55 31.80 -1.45
CA ALA A 811 -0.38 30.72 -1.77
C ALA A 811 -1.84 31.19 -1.60
N PRO A 812 -2.79 30.79 -2.46
CA PRO A 812 -4.18 31.26 -2.37
C PRO A 812 -4.79 31.11 -0.98
N ALA A 813 -4.53 30.00 -0.28
CA ALA A 813 -5.02 29.72 1.08
C ALA A 813 -4.61 30.76 2.14
N GLU A 814 -3.56 31.56 1.88
CA GLU A 814 -3.16 32.67 2.75
C GLU A 814 -3.93 33.96 2.52
N ILE A 815 -4.56 34.10 1.36
CA ILE A 815 -5.13 35.37 0.89
C ILE A 815 -6.65 35.29 0.89
N VAL A 816 -7.18 34.15 0.47
CA VAL A 816 -8.60 34.00 0.21
C VAL A 816 -9.37 33.49 1.42
N PRO A 817 -10.66 33.83 1.57
CA PRO A 817 -11.48 33.36 2.68
C PRO A 817 -11.81 31.87 2.54
N TRP A 818 -11.56 31.10 3.60
CA TRP A 818 -11.95 29.69 3.69
C TRP A 818 -12.16 29.25 5.14
N ILE A 819 -12.82 28.11 5.31
CA ILE A 819 -13.02 27.49 6.62
C ILE A 819 -12.75 25.98 6.54
N GLU A 820 -12.40 25.36 7.67
CA GLU A 820 -12.20 23.92 7.78
C GLU A 820 -12.88 23.35 9.02
N CYS A 821 -13.42 22.14 8.89
CA CYS A 821 -13.94 21.37 10.01
C CYS A 821 -12.83 20.49 10.62
N VAL A 822 -12.56 20.59 11.93
CA VAL A 822 -11.42 19.90 12.58
C VAL A 822 -11.82 19.08 13.81
N GLN A 823 -11.06 18.00 14.06
CA GLN A 823 -11.20 17.13 15.24
C GLN A 823 -9.97 17.20 16.16
N PRO A 824 -10.13 17.28 17.50
CA PRO A 824 -9.03 17.17 18.46
C PRO A 824 -8.20 15.89 18.25
N ARG A 825 -6.88 16.01 18.05
CA ARG A 825 -5.93 14.88 17.95
C ARG A 825 -4.66 15.14 18.77
N ASP A 826 -3.99 14.06 19.19
CA ASP A 826 -2.72 14.12 19.92
C ASP A 826 -1.53 13.95 18.96
N TRP A 827 -0.48 14.74 19.15
CA TRP A 827 0.79 14.62 18.43
C TRP A 827 1.47 13.26 18.63
N ARG A 828 1.24 12.59 19.77
CA ARG A 828 1.71 11.22 20.01
C ARG A 828 1.17 10.24 18.97
N ASP A 829 -0.12 10.34 18.64
CA ASP A 829 -0.75 9.44 17.67
C ASP A 829 -0.16 9.62 16.28
N ARG A 830 0.13 10.88 15.89
CA ARG A 830 0.79 11.20 14.61
C ARG A 830 2.23 10.69 14.55
N ALA A 831 3.03 10.95 15.59
CA ALA A 831 4.40 10.49 15.66
C ALA A 831 4.50 8.95 15.63
N ARG A 832 3.51 8.25 16.21
CA ARG A 832 3.43 6.79 16.18
C ARG A 832 3.12 6.26 14.78
N MET A 833 2.18 6.87 14.06
CA MET A 833 1.82 6.49 12.67
C MET A 833 3.04 6.50 11.76
N ALA A 834 3.79 7.60 11.84
CA ALA A 834 5.06 7.81 11.17
C ALA A 834 6.06 6.66 11.39
N ALA A 835 6.31 6.31 12.66
CA ALA A 835 7.24 5.24 12.99
C ALA A 835 6.74 3.85 12.58
N ALA A 836 5.42 3.63 12.61
CA ALA A 836 4.83 2.36 12.20
C ALA A 836 5.01 2.09 10.71
N ASP A 837 4.93 3.12 9.86
CA ASP A 837 5.23 2.99 8.43
C ASP A 837 6.67 2.51 8.21
N GLY A 838 7.63 3.14 8.90
CA GLY A 838 9.03 2.73 8.86
C GLY A 838 9.28 1.32 9.39
N LEU A 839 8.63 0.92 10.48
CA LEU A 839 8.78 -0.43 11.08
C LEU A 839 8.19 -1.54 10.19
N ARG A 840 7.12 -1.25 9.44
CA ARG A 840 6.53 -2.21 8.48
C ARG A 840 7.50 -2.59 7.36
N LYS A 841 8.47 -1.73 7.04
CA LYS A 841 9.49 -1.93 6.01
C LYS A 841 10.63 -2.87 6.47
N VAL A 842 10.72 -3.24 7.75
CA VAL A 842 11.83 -4.03 8.30
C VAL A 842 11.66 -5.52 7.96
N MET A 843 12.67 -6.08 7.28
CA MET A 843 12.81 -7.52 7.07
C MET A 843 14.21 -7.97 7.49
N ARG A 844 14.31 -9.08 8.24
CA ARG A 844 15.60 -9.66 8.63
C ARG A 844 15.76 -11.04 8.02
N THR A 845 16.62 -11.11 7.01
CA THR A 845 17.02 -12.36 6.37
C THR A 845 18.52 -12.57 6.58
N PRO A 846 19.08 -13.77 6.54
CA PRO A 846 20.53 -13.95 6.69
C PRO A 846 21.34 -13.30 5.58
N LEU A 847 20.75 -13.11 4.40
CA LEU A 847 21.37 -12.29 3.34
C LEU A 847 21.52 -10.85 3.82
N ILE A 848 20.45 -10.27 4.39
CA ILE A 848 20.44 -8.92 4.96
C ILE A 848 21.35 -8.84 6.19
N GLU A 849 21.30 -9.78 7.12
CA GLU A 849 22.15 -9.80 8.33
C GLU A 849 23.63 -9.95 7.99
N ARG A 850 23.98 -10.89 7.10
CA ARG A 850 25.36 -11.03 6.63
C ARG A 850 25.82 -9.77 5.93
N ARG A 851 24.98 -9.19 5.07
CA ARG A 851 25.30 -7.95 4.36
C ARG A 851 25.47 -6.78 5.35
N ALA A 852 24.60 -6.65 6.34
CA ALA A 852 24.69 -5.65 7.39
C ALA A 852 25.99 -5.81 8.19
N LEU A 853 26.35 -7.03 8.60
CA LEU A 853 27.62 -7.32 9.29
C LEU A 853 28.84 -7.02 8.41
N GLU A 854 28.80 -7.36 7.12
CA GLU A 854 29.87 -7.06 6.17
C GLU A 854 30.07 -5.56 5.97
N ILE A 855 28.99 -4.79 5.85
CA ILE A 855 29.03 -3.33 5.68
C ILE A 855 29.49 -2.63 6.96
N THR A 856 28.98 -3.07 8.10
CA THR A 856 29.25 -2.44 9.42
C THR A 856 30.50 -2.95 10.10
N ALA A 857 31.26 -3.85 9.46
CA ALA A 857 32.51 -4.39 9.97
C ALA A 857 33.51 -3.25 10.25
N GLY A 858 33.77 -3.00 11.54
CA GLY A 858 34.71 -1.96 11.98
C GLY A 858 34.08 -0.61 12.35
N ALA A 859 32.75 -0.48 12.30
CA ALA A 859 32.04 0.69 12.82
C ALA A 859 32.11 0.75 14.36
N ALA A 860 32.36 1.93 14.91
CA ALA A 860 32.60 2.13 16.35
C ALA A 860 31.31 2.35 17.17
N ASP A 861 30.29 2.95 16.56
CA ASP A 861 29.01 3.31 17.16
C ASP A 861 27.89 3.21 16.13
N ASP A 862 26.64 3.45 16.56
CA ASP A 862 25.47 3.33 15.68
C ASP A 862 25.48 4.35 14.54
N VAL A 863 25.96 5.59 14.76
CA VAL A 863 26.12 6.58 13.68
C VAL A 863 27.08 6.08 12.60
N ALA A 864 28.21 5.48 12.98
CA ALA A 864 29.17 4.90 12.04
C ALA A 864 28.57 3.70 11.27
N LYS A 865 27.74 2.87 11.92
CA LYS A 865 27.03 1.78 11.23
C LYS A 865 26.06 2.32 10.20
N VAL A 866 25.22 3.28 10.58
CA VAL A 866 24.20 3.87 9.70
C VAL A 866 24.85 4.58 8.52
N ARG A 867 25.96 5.32 8.74
CA ARG A 867 26.73 5.94 7.66
C ARG A 867 27.24 4.93 6.64
N ALA A 868 27.84 3.82 7.11
CA ALA A 868 28.36 2.78 6.23
C ALA A 868 27.23 2.13 5.41
N ILE A 869 26.07 1.89 6.03
CA ILE A 869 24.88 1.35 5.37
C ILE A 869 24.35 2.35 4.33
N TYR A 870 24.17 3.61 4.70
CA TYR A 870 23.71 4.68 3.82
C TYR A 870 24.56 4.79 2.54
N GLU A 871 25.89 4.92 2.69
CA GLU A 871 26.82 5.04 1.58
C GLU A 871 26.81 3.79 0.68
N TRP A 872 26.65 2.61 1.29
CA TRP A 872 26.57 1.36 0.54
C TRP A 872 25.26 1.21 -0.24
N VAL A 873 24.11 1.52 0.37
CA VAL A 873 22.79 1.47 -0.28
C VAL A 873 22.75 2.43 -1.46
N ASN A 874 23.14 3.69 -1.25
CA ASN A 874 23.15 4.68 -2.32
C ASN A 874 24.12 4.34 -3.45
N ARG A 875 25.25 3.69 -3.18
CA ARG A 875 26.15 3.24 -4.25
C ARG A 875 25.58 2.05 -5.03
N THR A 876 24.85 1.15 -4.38
CA THR A 876 24.48 -0.16 -4.93
C THR A 876 23.16 -0.12 -5.71
N PHE A 877 22.17 0.62 -5.22
CA PHE A 877 20.81 0.61 -5.76
C PHE A 877 20.58 1.83 -6.66
N THR A 878 20.70 1.63 -7.97
CA THR A 878 20.63 2.72 -8.96
C THR A 878 19.35 2.75 -9.79
N THR A 879 18.54 1.69 -9.73
CA THR A 879 17.32 1.53 -10.53
C THR A 879 16.20 0.97 -9.67
N GLU A 880 14.98 1.39 -9.95
CA GLU A 880 13.78 0.74 -9.43
C GLU A 880 13.59 -0.60 -10.16
N GLY A 881 13.41 -1.68 -9.39
CA GLY A 881 13.22 -3.04 -9.90
C GLY A 881 11.82 -3.55 -9.58
N ASP A 882 11.52 -4.80 -9.95
CA ASP A 882 10.26 -5.47 -9.57
C ASP A 882 10.35 -6.16 -8.20
N ALA A 883 11.27 -5.71 -7.34
CA ALA A 883 11.42 -6.21 -5.99
C ALA A 883 10.36 -5.58 -5.09
N TRP A 884 9.62 -6.42 -4.35
CA TRP A 884 8.52 -5.98 -3.48
C TRP A 884 8.90 -5.98 -1.99
N ASN A 885 10.15 -6.35 -1.69
CA ASN A 885 10.68 -6.39 -0.34
C ASN A 885 12.22 -6.24 -0.39
N PRO A 886 12.87 -5.91 0.74
CA PRO A 886 14.30 -5.61 0.76
C PRO A 886 15.21 -6.83 0.53
N HIS A 887 14.74 -8.06 0.75
CA HIS A 887 15.52 -9.26 0.39
C HIS A 887 15.67 -9.40 -1.12
N GLN A 888 14.54 -9.30 -1.84
CA GLN A 888 14.52 -9.35 -3.29
C GLN A 888 15.35 -8.21 -3.88
N ALA A 889 15.21 -7.01 -3.32
CA ALA A 889 15.98 -5.85 -3.75
C ALA A 889 17.49 -6.11 -3.59
N LEU A 890 17.92 -6.64 -2.44
CA LEU A 890 19.32 -6.97 -2.17
C LEU A 890 19.89 -8.04 -3.11
N LYS A 891 19.06 -9.00 -3.54
CA LYS A 891 19.44 -10.04 -4.50
C LYS A 891 19.56 -9.49 -5.93
N ALA A 892 18.62 -8.64 -6.33
CA ALA A 892 18.58 -8.04 -7.66
C ALA A 892 19.58 -6.89 -7.83
N GLY A 893 19.97 -6.23 -6.74
CA GLY A 893 20.71 -4.96 -6.77
C GLY A 893 19.86 -3.77 -7.24
N ALA A 894 18.53 -3.91 -7.23
CA ALA A 894 17.55 -2.94 -7.70
C ALA A 894 16.25 -3.08 -6.90
N GLY A 895 15.62 -1.96 -6.52
CA GLY A 895 14.46 -1.94 -5.65
C GLY A 895 14.44 -0.71 -4.73
N ASP A 896 13.49 -0.68 -3.81
CA ASP A 896 13.31 0.42 -2.86
C ASP A 896 14.53 0.55 -1.90
N ARG A 897 15.12 1.74 -1.85
CA ARG A 897 16.31 2.03 -1.02
C ARG A 897 15.97 2.17 0.45
N ASP A 898 14.80 2.69 0.77
CA ASP A 898 14.35 2.96 2.13
C ASP A 898 14.14 1.65 2.88
N GLU A 899 13.45 0.69 2.25
CA GLU A 899 13.21 -0.61 2.86
C GLU A 899 14.52 -1.36 3.13
N VAL A 900 15.46 -1.32 2.17
CA VAL A 900 16.78 -1.96 2.31
C VAL A 900 17.59 -1.26 3.40
N PHE A 901 17.60 0.07 3.42
CA PHE A 901 18.32 0.84 4.43
C PHE A 901 17.82 0.56 5.84
N VAL A 902 16.51 0.65 6.06
CA VAL A 902 15.88 0.42 7.36
C VAL A 902 16.10 -1.03 7.81
N SER A 903 15.97 -2.00 6.91
CA SER A 903 16.21 -3.42 7.20
C SER A 903 17.67 -3.72 7.55
N LEU A 904 18.64 -3.13 6.86
CA LEU A 904 20.06 -3.28 7.18
C LEU A 904 20.41 -2.63 8.52
N CYS A 905 19.84 -1.45 8.83
CA CYS A 905 20.03 -0.78 10.13
C CYS A 905 19.49 -1.63 11.28
N ALA A 906 18.27 -2.14 11.15
CA ALA A 906 17.67 -3.04 12.12
C ALA A 906 18.51 -4.34 12.29
N ALA A 907 18.98 -4.93 11.19
CA ALA A 907 19.84 -6.12 11.22
C ALA A 907 21.22 -5.85 11.85
N ALA A 908 21.74 -4.62 11.77
CA ALA A 908 22.96 -4.19 12.45
C ALA A 908 22.74 -3.84 13.94
N GLY A 909 21.51 -3.99 14.44
CA GLY A 909 21.13 -3.67 15.82
C GLY A 909 21.11 -2.18 16.11
N VAL A 910 20.87 -1.33 15.11
CA VAL A 910 20.71 0.12 15.29
C VAL A 910 19.28 0.43 15.66
N ASN A 911 19.10 1.26 16.69
CA ASN A 911 17.80 1.85 17.04
C ASN A 911 17.56 3.13 16.22
N LEU A 912 16.80 3.01 15.13
CA LEU A 912 16.51 4.11 14.23
C LEU A 912 15.22 4.83 14.68
N GLY A 913 15.30 6.15 14.87
CA GLY A 913 14.14 7.01 15.05
C GLY A 913 13.57 7.50 13.71
N TYR A 914 12.38 8.10 13.76
CA TYR A 914 11.68 8.62 12.58
C TYR A 914 11.26 10.06 12.83
N ALA A 915 11.49 10.95 11.88
CA ALA A 915 11.15 12.37 11.98
C ALA A 915 10.27 12.79 10.82
N TYR A 916 9.06 13.27 11.10
CA TYR A 916 8.23 13.93 10.10
C TYR A 916 8.48 15.42 10.15
N VAL A 917 8.71 16.02 8.99
CA VAL A 917 9.16 17.40 8.83
C VAL A 917 8.16 18.16 7.99
N ASP A 918 7.81 19.36 8.46
CA ASP A 918 7.02 20.32 7.69
C ASP A 918 7.98 21.16 6.86
N ALA A 919 8.05 20.88 5.56
CA ALA A 919 8.93 21.55 4.62
C ALA A 919 8.48 22.99 4.29
N ALA A 920 7.36 23.48 4.83
CA ALA A 920 6.86 24.81 4.52
C ALA A 920 7.90 25.89 4.86
N PRO A 921 8.33 26.72 3.89
CA PRO A 921 9.22 27.82 4.18
C PRO A 921 8.55 28.78 5.19
N PRO A 922 9.32 29.50 6.03
CA PRO A 922 8.80 30.51 6.95
C PRO A 922 8.03 31.69 6.29
N TYR A 923 7.83 31.66 4.97
CA TYR A 923 7.22 32.71 4.16
C TYR A 923 5.95 32.28 3.42
N LYS A 924 5.41 31.08 3.66
CA LYS A 924 4.01 30.73 3.37
C LYS A 924 3.03 31.36 4.38
N ARG A 925 3.45 32.27 5.28
CA ARG A 925 2.58 33.02 6.22
C ARG A 925 3.12 34.42 6.58
N PRO A 926 2.26 35.42 6.84
CA PRO A 926 2.66 36.82 7.07
C PRO A 926 3.43 37.04 8.41
N PRO A 927 4.36 38.03 8.47
CA PRO A 927 5.22 38.24 9.65
C PRO A 927 4.52 38.77 10.92
N GLN A 928 3.28 39.23 10.83
CA GLN A 928 2.59 39.91 11.93
C GLN A 928 1.47 39.11 12.57
N GLU A 929 1.08 37.98 11.97
CA GLU A 929 0.16 37.05 12.61
C GLU A 929 0.95 35.94 13.29
N ARG A 930 0.85 35.92 14.62
CA ARG A 930 0.92 34.68 15.39
C ARG A 930 -0.29 33.78 15.04
N ALA A 931 -0.51 33.46 13.76
CA ALA A 931 -1.32 32.32 13.38
C ALA A 931 -0.41 31.10 13.48
N SER A 932 -0.44 30.52 14.68
CA SER A 932 0.26 29.31 15.09
C SER A 932 0.01 28.14 14.14
N ARG A 933 0.96 27.89 13.20
CA ARG A 933 1.34 26.54 12.70
C ARG A 933 0.15 25.67 12.19
N PRO A 934 0.31 24.36 11.90
CA PRO A 934 -0.79 23.43 12.15
C PRO A 934 -1.45 23.80 13.47
N HIS A 935 -2.78 23.87 13.55
CA HIS A 935 -3.43 24.05 14.84
C HIS A 935 -2.91 22.95 15.76
N TRP A 936 -2.06 23.26 16.75
CA TRP A 936 -1.41 22.26 17.60
C TRP A 936 -2.41 21.39 18.39
N ALA A 937 -3.67 21.82 18.43
CA ALA A 937 -4.79 21.06 18.99
C ALA A 937 -5.37 20.01 18.02
N TYR A 938 -5.01 20.07 16.72
CA TYR A 938 -5.65 19.39 15.59
C TYR A 938 -4.63 18.92 14.53
N PRO A 939 -3.62 18.08 14.86
CA PRO A 939 -2.60 17.65 13.90
C PRO A 939 -3.15 16.77 12.75
N ASN A 940 -2.99 17.22 11.51
CA ASN A 940 -3.43 16.58 10.26
C ASN A 940 -2.27 15.86 9.53
N GLU A 941 -2.60 14.99 8.57
CA GLU A 941 -1.57 14.25 7.78
C GLU A 941 -0.83 15.18 6.81
N GLU A 942 -1.56 16.14 6.25
CA GLU A 942 -1.04 17.12 5.30
C GLU A 942 -0.10 18.16 5.93
N ASP A 943 0.01 18.18 7.27
CA ASP A 943 0.88 19.11 8.00
C ASP A 943 2.38 18.75 7.90
N PHE A 944 2.73 17.55 7.43
CA PHE A 944 4.12 17.10 7.26
C PHE A 944 4.32 16.53 5.86
N GLU A 945 5.28 17.09 5.14
CA GLU A 945 5.53 16.78 3.74
C GLU A 945 6.67 15.76 3.57
N GLU A 946 7.56 15.59 4.56
CA GLU A 946 8.76 14.73 4.44
C GLU A 946 9.01 13.82 5.66
N LEU A 947 9.44 12.58 5.40
CA LEU A 947 9.91 11.61 6.40
C LEU A 947 11.44 11.49 6.36
N LEU A 948 12.09 11.70 7.51
CA LEU A 948 13.52 11.52 7.72
C LEU A 948 13.79 10.42 8.74
N TYR A 949 14.94 9.77 8.65
CA TYR A 949 15.42 8.83 9.64
C TYR A 949 16.36 9.52 10.63
N VAL A 950 16.33 9.06 11.88
CA VAL A 950 17.09 9.67 12.98
C VAL A 950 17.98 8.64 13.65
N VAL A 951 19.23 9.00 13.89
CA VAL A 951 20.14 8.21 14.74
C VAL A 951 20.79 9.12 15.78
N GLU A 952 20.82 8.67 17.03
CA GLU A 952 21.50 9.39 18.11
C GLU A 952 22.91 8.84 18.33
N GLY A 953 23.89 9.76 18.35
CA GLY A 953 25.27 9.45 18.66
C GLY A 953 25.84 10.34 19.75
N ALA A 954 27.08 10.06 20.16
CA ALA A 954 27.76 10.84 21.20
C ALA A 954 27.99 12.33 20.80
N SER A 955 28.02 12.63 19.51
CA SER A 955 28.19 13.98 18.94
C SER A 955 26.87 14.73 18.74
N GLY A 956 25.72 14.09 18.96
CA GLY A 956 24.39 14.66 18.72
C GLY A 956 23.53 13.76 17.84
N ARG A 957 22.39 14.32 17.44
CA ARG A 957 21.38 13.67 16.59
C ARG A 957 21.68 13.94 15.12
N GLU A 958 21.67 12.90 14.30
CA GLU A 958 21.84 12.98 12.85
C GLU A 958 20.50 12.72 12.17
N PHE A 959 20.15 13.53 11.18
CA PHE A 959 18.95 13.38 10.34
C PHE A 959 19.37 12.88 8.96
N ILE A 960 18.65 11.89 8.44
CA ILE A 960 19.03 11.15 7.23
C ILE A 960 17.83 11.16 6.27
N SER A 961 18.05 11.65 5.06
CA SER A 961 17.12 11.54 3.93
C SER A 961 17.75 10.63 2.89
N LEU A 962 16.93 9.81 2.24
CA LEU A 962 17.33 8.94 1.14
C LEU A 962 16.88 9.46 -0.23
N ASP A 963 16.23 10.62 -0.32
CA ASP A 963 15.62 11.15 -1.53
C ASP A 963 16.62 11.21 -2.69
N GLU A 964 17.74 11.94 -2.55
CA GLU A 964 18.81 11.92 -3.54
C GLU A 964 19.98 11.00 -3.15
N ARG A 965 20.21 10.03 -4.02
CA ARG A 965 21.26 9.02 -3.91
C ARG A 965 22.68 9.61 -3.77
N MET A 966 22.94 10.76 -4.38
CA MET A 966 24.27 11.38 -4.38
C MET A 966 24.50 12.33 -3.18
N ARG A 967 23.51 12.50 -2.29
CA ARG A 967 23.60 13.36 -1.11
C ARG A 967 24.55 12.77 -0.06
N PRO A 968 25.45 13.56 0.56
CA PRO A 968 26.27 13.14 1.69
C PRO A 968 25.45 12.69 2.90
N PHE A 969 25.97 11.74 3.67
CA PHE A 969 25.36 11.31 4.93
C PHE A 969 25.26 12.46 5.94
N GLY A 970 24.08 12.61 6.56
CA GLY A 970 23.79 13.61 7.57
C GLY A 970 23.53 15.01 7.02
N GLU A 971 23.60 15.19 5.69
CA GLU A 971 23.15 16.41 5.04
C GLU A 971 21.63 16.33 4.83
N VAL A 972 20.91 17.39 5.21
CA VAL A 972 19.49 17.59 4.90
C VAL A 972 19.36 18.74 3.91
N SER A 973 18.27 18.77 3.15
CA SER A 973 17.98 19.87 2.23
C SER A 973 18.07 21.22 2.94
N ALA A 974 18.67 22.21 2.28
CA ALA A 974 18.73 23.57 2.79
C ALA A 974 17.33 24.18 3.00
N ARG A 975 16.32 23.67 2.28
CA ARG A 975 14.91 24.06 2.43
C ARG A 975 14.34 23.69 3.80
N LEU A 976 14.87 22.64 4.41
CA LEU A 976 14.42 22.11 5.70
C LEU A 976 15.18 22.70 6.90
N PHE A 977 16.14 23.60 6.68
CA PHE A 977 16.88 24.21 7.78
C PHE A 977 15.94 24.97 8.72
N MET A 978 16.00 24.62 10.01
CA MET A 978 15.10 25.14 11.06
C MET A 978 13.62 24.79 10.88
N ALA A 979 13.26 23.85 9.99
CA ALA A 979 11.90 23.36 9.86
C ALA A 979 11.47 22.63 11.15
N PRO A 980 10.20 22.78 11.59
CA PRO A 980 9.69 21.99 12.70
C PRO A 980 9.59 20.52 12.32
N ALA A 981 9.88 19.66 13.29
CA ALA A 981 9.84 18.22 13.12
C ALA A 981 9.19 17.55 14.34
N VAL A 982 8.47 16.47 14.10
CA VAL A 982 7.97 15.56 15.13
C VAL A 982 8.77 14.27 15.03
N VAL A 983 9.55 13.98 16.08
CA VAL A 983 10.47 12.84 16.14
C VAL A 983 9.88 11.75 17.02
N TRP A 984 9.84 10.53 16.53
CA TRP A 984 9.51 9.33 17.29
C TRP A 984 10.76 8.50 17.55
N GLN A 985 11.05 8.23 18.82
CA GLN A 985 12.20 7.43 19.25
C GLN A 985 11.93 6.81 20.63
N ASP A 986 12.38 5.58 20.86
CA ASP A 986 12.25 4.87 22.15
C ASP A 986 10.82 4.78 22.73
N GLY A 987 9.81 4.74 21.86
CA GLY A 987 8.40 4.61 22.26
C GLY A 987 7.75 5.91 22.75
N ASP A 988 8.41 7.05 22.55
CA ASP A 988 7.88 8.38 22.84
C ASP A 988 8.12 9.35 21.67
N TYR A 989 7.54 10.56 21.78
CA TYR A 989 7.68 11.59 20.76
C TYR A 989 8.24 12.91 21.31
N GLU A 990 8.95 13.62 20.46
CA GLU A 990 9.48 14.96 20.73
C GLU A 990 9.12 15.89 19.57
N ILE A 991 8.67 17.11 19.88
CA ILE A 991 8.51 18.17 18.87
C ILE A 991 9.73 19.07 18.95
N THR A 992 10.48 19.15 17.85
CA THR A 992 11.77 19.83 17.76
C THR A 992 11.88 20.59 16.43
N HIS A 993 13.07 21.09 16.12
CA HIS A 993 13.40 21.71 14.84
C HIS A 993 14.66 21.09 14.26
N LEU A 994 14.73 20.99 12.93
CA LEU A 994 15.93 20.59 12.23
C LEU A 994 17.07 21.60 12.44
N PRO A 995 18.33 21.14 12.38
CA PRO A 995 19.48 22.03 12.52
C PRO A 995 19.51 23.08 11.40
N GLY A 996 19.96 24.29 11.72
CA GLY A 996 20.24 25.33 10.73
C GLY A 996 21.57 25.09 10.00
N GLY A 997 21.75 25.74 8.85
CA GLY A 997 22.97 25.62 8.05
C GLY A 997 23.24 26.84 7.16
N ASP A 998 24.35 26.81 6.43
CA ASP A 998 24.72 27.82 5.43
C ASP A 998 23.99 27.56 4.12
N ARG A 999 23.12 28.50 3.71
CA ARG A 999 22.31 28.40 2.49
C ARG A 999 23.13 28.52 1.22
N GLU A 1000 24.31 29.12 1.26
CA GLU A 1000 25.19 29.21 0.09
C GLU A 1000 25.83 27.86 -0.28
N LYS A 1001 25.56 26.79 0.49
CA LYS A 1001 25.98 25.43 0.16
C LYS A 1001 25.31 24.87 -1.09
N ASP A 1002 24.09 25.31 -1.41
CA ASP A 1002 23.45 25.00 -2.69
C ASP A 1002 23.57 26.19 -3.66
N ARG A 1003 24.49 26.10 -4.63
CA ARG A 1003 24.81 27.22 -5.53
C ARG A 1003 25.33 26.81 -6.90
N PHE A 1004 25.19 27.72 -7.85
CA PHE A 1004 25.84 27.70 -9.16
C PHE A 1004 27.13 28.54 -9.12
N GLU A 1005 28.23 28.00 -9.64
CA GLU A 1005 29.48 28.72 -9.88
C GLU A 1005 29.84 28.63 -11.36
N ASN A 1006 29.81 29.74 -12.08
CA ASN A 1006 30.23 29.79 -13.48
C ASN A 1006 31.58 30.51 -13.59
N ARG A 1007 32.50 29.93 -14.35
CA ARG A 1007 33.77 30.58 -14.68
C ARG A 1007 33.98 30.50 -16.18
N VAL A 1008 34.35 31.60 -16.80
CA VAL A 1008 34.58 31.63 -18.24
C VAL A 1008 35.73 32.56 -18.59
N HIS A 1009 36.64 32.08 -19.42
CA HIS A 1009 37.70 32.85 -20.05
C HIS A 1009 37.37 33.02 -21.53
N ILE A 1010 37.21 34.28 -21.94
CA ILE A 1010 36.83 34.69 -23.29
C ILE A 1010 38.03 35.38 -23.94
N LYS A 1011 38.57 34.76 -24.98
CA LYS A 1011 39.69 35.28 -25.77
C LYS A 1011 39.15 35.90 -27.05
N LEU A 1012 39.11 37.23 -27.11
CA LEU A 1012 38.56 37.97 -28.26
C LEU A 1012 39.54 38.03 -29.42
N ASN A 1013 39.03 37.92 -30.65
CA ASN A 1013 39.76 38.15 -31.88
C ASN A 1013 39.43 39.53 -32.48
N ALA A 1014 40.33 40.05 -33.33
CA ALA A 1014 40.17 41.38 -33.95
C ALA A 1014 38.98 41.46 -34.92
N ASP A 1015 38.48 40.32 -35.42
CA ASP A 1015 37.31 40.22 -36.29
C ASP A 1015 35.97 40.22 -35.54
N GLY A 1016 36.01 40.18 -34.20
CA GLY A 1016 34.82 40.12 -33.35
C GLY A 1016 34.39 38.70 -32.94
N SER A 1017 35.05 37.66 -33.44
CA SER A 1017 34.88 36.29 -32.94
C SER A 1017 35.59 36.09 -31.58
N ALA A 1018 35.26 35.02 -30.86
CA ALA A 1018 35.89 34.70 -29.59
C ALA A 1018 36.05 33.20 -29.38
N GLY A 1019 37.18 32.79 -28.79
CA GLY A 1019 37.33 31.47 -28.17
C GLY A 1019 36.91 31.52 -26.70
N LEU A 1020 36.17 30.52 -26.24
CA LEU A 1020 35.68 30.41 -24.86
C LEU A 1020 36.22 29.13 -24.24
N GLU A 1021 36.64 29.24 -22.98
CA GLU A 1021 37.06 28.14 -22.12
C GLU A 1021 36.41 28.38 -20.76
N GLY A 1022 35.53 27.50 -20.30
CA GLY A 1022 34.74 27.74 -19.10
C GLY A 1022 34.32 26.49 -18.35
N SER A 1023 33.74 26.69 -17.17
CA SER A 1023 33.21 25.65 -16.29
C SER A 1023 31.94 26.13 -15.58
N ILE A 1024 30.90 25.29 -15.57
CA ILE A 1024 29.69 25.45 -14.75
C ILE A 1024 29.76 24.43 -13.62
N THR A 1025 29.75 24.89 -12.37
CA THR A 1025 29.77 24.04 -11.17
C THR A 1025 28.47 24.18 -10.39
N VAL A 1026 27.77 23.08 -10.12
CA VAL A 1026 26.57 23.05 -9.28
C VAL A 1026 26.91 22.32 -7.98
N VAL A 1027 26.84 23.04 -6.86
CA VAL A 1027 27.16 22.56 -5.52
C VAL A 1027 25.85 22.30 -4.76
N GLY A 1028 25.79 21.25 -3.94
CA GLY A 1028 24.64 20.94 -3.08
C GLY A 1028 23.57 20.06 -3.74
N GLU A 1029 22.36 20.09 -3.16
CA GLU A 1029 21.22 19.22 -3.49
C GLU A 1029 20.87 19.21 -4.98
N ARG A 1030 20.76 20.39 -5.61
CA ARG A 1030 20.51 20.49 -7.07
C ARG A 1030 21.56 19.76 -7.89
N GLY A 1031 22.83 19.87 -7.50
CA GLY A 1031 23.93 19.15 -8.13
C GLY A 1031 23.77 17.63 -8.01
N TYR A 1032 23.35 17.14 -6.85
CA TYR A 1032 23.14 15.70 -6.62
C TYR A 1032 22.04 15.13 -7.53
N GLY A 1033 20.89 15.81 -7.64
CA GLY A 1033 19.80 15.41 -8.54
C GLY A 1033 20.18 15.47 -10.01
N MET A 1034 20.85 16.55 -10.45
CA MET A 1034 21.31 16.69 -11.83
C MET A 1034 22.34 15.62 -12.22
N LYS A 1035 23.29 15.29 -11.34
CA LYS A 1035 24.27 14.20 -11.57
C LYS A 1035 23.58 12.88 -11.82
N GLU A 1036 22.54 12.58 -11.04
CA GLU A 1036 21.78 11.35 -11.18
C GLU A 1036 21.06 11.27 -12.53
N ALA A 1037 20.45 12.38 -12.98
CA ALA A 1037 19.80 12.46 -14.28
C ALA A 1037 20.81 12.31 -15.44
N MET A 1038 22.00 12.90 -15.31
CA MET A 1038 23.00 12.93 -16.39
C MET A 1038 23.82 11.65 -16.52
N ARG A 1039 24.02 10.87 -15.45
CA ARG A 1039 25.00 9.75 -15.44
C ARG A 1039 24.76 8.67 -16.52
N ASN A 1040 23.51 8.48 -16.95
CA ASN A 1040 23.10 7.44 -17.91
C ASN A 1040 22.85 8.01 -19.32
N VAL A 1041 23.02 9.32 -19.51
CA VAL A 1041 22.84 9.99 -20.80
C VAL A 1041 24.13 9.80 -21.62
N PRO A 1042 24.03 9.42 -22.91
CA PRO A 1042 25.19 9.35 -23.79
C PRO A 1042 25.99 10.66 -23.83
N TYR A 1043 27.31 10.57 -23.87
CA TYR A 1043 28.20 11.73 -23.85
C TYR A 1043 27.89 12.78 -24.93
N ASP A 1044 27.60 12.33 -26.17
CA ASP A 1044 27.27 13.25 -27.28
C ASP A 1044 25.97 14.04 -27.03
N GLU A 1045 25.00 13.42 -26.36
CA GLU A 1045 23.73 14.05 -25.98
C GLU A 1045 23.96 15.06 -24.84
N LEU A 1046 24.76 14.71 -23.83
CA LEU A 1046 25.18 15.64 -22.77
C LEU A 1046 25.88 16.89 -23.33
N CYS A 1047 26.76 16.71 -24.31
CA CYS A 1047 27.45 17.82 -24.96
C CYS A 1047 26.51 18.67 -25.83
N THR A 1048 25.55 18.04 -26.50
CA THR A 1048 24.50 18.74 -27.27
C THR A 1048 23.61 19.58 -26.35
N ASP A 1049 23.19 19.03 -25.21
CA ASP A 1049 22.39 19.74 -24.22
C ASP A 1049 23.15 20.91 -23.60
N LEU A 1050 24.44 20.71 -23.31
CA LEU A 1050 25.33 21.77 -22.84
C LEU A 1050 25.51 22.86 -23.90
N GLU A 1051 25.75 22.51 -25.17
CA GLU A 1051 25.86 23.46 -26.28
C GLU A 1051 24.58 24.28 -26.46
N LYS A 1052 23.41 23.62 -26.35
CA LYS A 1052 22.10 24.29 -26.41
C LYS A 1052 21.94 25.27 -25.25
N SER A 1053 22.24 24.85 -24.02
CA SER A 1053 22.17 25.72 -22.83
C SER A 1053 23.14 26.90 -22.91
N LEU A 1054 24.36 26.69 -23.41
CA LEU A 1054 25.33 27.75 -23.61
C LEU A 1054 24.93 28.68 -24.77
N SER A 1055 24.28 28.16 -25.82
CA SER A 1055 23.82 28.94 -26.96
C SER A 1055 22.76 29.98 -26.61
N ASP A 1056 21.96 29.74 -25.56
CA ASP A 1056 20.99 30.71 -25.04
C ASP A 1056 21.68 31.97 -24.48
N HIS A 1057 22.92 31.82 -24.00
CA HIS A 1057 23.71 32.88 -23.36
C HIS A 1057 24.84 33.41 -24.24
N TYR A 1058 25.33 32.57 -25.17
CA TYR A 1058 26.39 32.84 -26.13
C TYR A 1058 25.88 32.50 -27.53
N LYS A 1059 25.18 33.45 -28.15
CA LYS A 1059 24.49 33.24 -29.43
C LYS A 1059 25.44 32.70 -30.52
N GLY A 1060 25.15 31.51 -31.03
CA GLY A 1060 25.95 30.84 -32.06
C GLY A 1060 27.28 30.28 -31.53
N PHE A 1061 27.29 29.87 -30.26
CA PHE A 1061 28.36 29.07 -29.67
C PHE A 1061 28.41 27.70 -30.33
N GLU A 1062 29.62 27.27 -30.70
CA GLU A 1062 29.90 25.94 -31.22
C GLU A 1062 30.87 25.26 -30.24
N VAL A 1063 30.43 24.15 -29.63
CA VAL A 1063 31.26 23.40 -28.69
C VAL A 1063 32.35 22.65 -29.45
N SER A 1064 33.59 22.75 -28.97
CA SER A 1064 34.74 22.01 -29.49
C SER A 1064 35.14 20.85 -28.57
N GLU A 1065 35.02 21.05 -27.26
CA GLU A 1065 35.30 20.05 -26.23
C GLU A 1065 34.38 20.29 -25.02
N CYS A 1066 33.96 19.22 -24.36
CA CYS A 1066 33.09 19.22 -23.18
C CYS A 1066 33.58 18.13 -22.22
N LEU A 1067 33.71 18.41 -20.93
CA LEU A 1067 34.12 17.43 -19.92
C LEU A 1067 33.19 17.50 -18.71
N PHE A 1068 32.88 16.35 -18.13
CA PHE A 1068 32.01 16.25 -16.96
C PHE A 1068 32.74 15.53 -15.82
N PRO A 1069 33.78 16.15 -15.22
CA PRO A 1069 34.60 15.47 -14.24
C PRO A 1069 33.78 15.10 -12.99
N ARG A 1070 34.03 13.89 -12.45
CA ARG A 1070 33.44 13.41 -11.19
C ARG A 1070 31.90 13.36 -11.20
N ILE A 1071 31.29 13.22 -12.38
CA ILE A 1071 29.82 13.09 -12.52
C ILE A 1071 29.24 11.90 -11.75
N GLY A 1072 30.05 10.84 -11.52
CA GLY A 1072 29.68 9.66 -10.73
C GLY A 1072 30.00 9.71 -9.23
N ASP A 1073 30.69 10.74 -8.74
CA ASP A 1073 31.21 10.78 -7.36
C ASP A 1073 30.17 11.39 -6.40
N ALA A 1074 29.69 10.63 -5.40
CA ALA A 1074 28.72 11.15 -4.42
C ALA A 1074 29.31 12.28 -3.56
N GLY A 1075 28.49 13.27 -3.20
CA GLY A 1075 28.89 14.43 -2.38
C GLY A 1075 29.81 15.45 -3.05
N GLU A 1076 30.35 15.15 -4.24
CA GLU A 1076 31.12 16.11 -5.02
C GLU A 1076 30.20 16.98 -5.88
N PRO A 1077 30.53 18.28 -6.10
CA PRO A 1077 29.79 19.13 -7.01
C PRO A 1077 29.70 18.55 -8.43
N LEU A 1078 28.63 18.86 -9.14
CA LEU A 1078 28.57 18.67 -10.58
C LEU A 1078 29.45 19.71 -11.24
N VAL A 1079 30.37 19.31 -12.12
CA VAL A 1079 31.22 20.24 -12.88
C VAL A 1079 31.05 19.92 -14.37
N GLN A 1080 30.80 20.95 -15.17
CA GLN A 1080 30.68 20.89 -16.63
C GLN A 1080 31.71 21.85 -17.23
N GLU A 1081 32.81 21.32 -17.74
CA GLU A 1081 33.86 22.10 -18.41
C GLU A 1081 33.60 22.11 -19.91
N TYR A 1082 33.89 23.22 -20.58
CA TYR A 1082 33.67 23.37 -22.01
C TYR A 1082 34.72 24.27 -22.65
N THR A 1083 35.05 23.94 -23.90
CA THR A 1083 35.81 24.81 -24.81
C THR A 1083 35.05 24.92 -26.12
N GLY A 1084 35.00 26.12 -26.68
CA GLY A 1084 34.30 26.36 -27.94
C GLY A 1084 34.56 27.73 -28.53
N ALA A 1085 33.82 28.08 -29.57
CA ALA A 1085 33.96 29.37 -30.23
C ALA A 1085 32.60 30.02 -30.50
N VAL A 1086 32.59 31.35 -30.51
CA VAL A 1086 31.44 32.17 -30.90
C VAL A 1086 31.82 33.00 -32.12
N ARG A 1087 31.00 32.93 -33.17
CA ARG A 1087 31.27 33.61 -34.45
C ARG A 1087 31.19 35.13 -34.37
N GLU A 1088 30.32 35.68 -33.52
CA GLU A 1088 30.14 37.13 -33.34
C GLU A 1088 29.91 37.48 -31.86
N MET A 1089 31.01 37.65 -31.10
CA MET A 1089 30.98 38.05 -29.68
C MET A 1089 31.04 39.58 -29.50
N ALA A 1090 31.84 40.25 -30.34
CA ALA A 1090 32.00 41.71 -30.33
C ALA A 1090 31.75 42.30 -31.71
N LYS A 1091 31.14 43.48 -31.76
CA LYS A 1091 30.89 44.24 -32.98
C LYS A 1091 32.01 45.25 -33.23
N GLN A 1092 32.31 45.53 -34.50
CA GLN A 1092 33.26 46.60 -34.84
C GLN A 1092 32.65 47.98 -34.52
N ASP A 1093 33.41 48.82 -33.80
CA ASP A 1093 33.07 50.22 -33.50
C ASP A 1093 34.23 51.12 -33.97
N GLY A 1094 34.18 51.54 -35.23
CA GLY A 1094 35.27 52.26 -35.89
C GLY A 1094 36.55 51.41 -36.02
N ALA A 1095 37.63 51.83 -35.36
CA ALA A 1095 38.88 51.05 -35.27
C ALA A 1095 38.96 50.15 -34.02
N GLY A 1096 37.91 50.13 -33.19
CA GLY A 1096 37.80 49.39 -31.94
C GLY A 1096 36.80 48.24 -32.00
N LEU A 1097 36.62 47.55 -30.88
CA LEU A 1097 35.60 46.52 -30.67
C LEU A 1097 34.63 46.95 -29.56
N MET A 1098 33.39 46.50 -29.68
CA MET A 1098 32.30 46.78 -28.75
C MET A 1098 31.58 45.49 -28.38
N LEU A 1099 31.40 45.24 -27.09
CA LEU A 1099 30.59 44.13 -26.57
C LEU A 1099 29.81 44.56 -25.32
N THR A 1100 28.84 43.75 -24.91
CA THR A 1100 28.24 43.85 -23.56
C THR A 1100 28.83 42.73 -22.69
N LEU A 1101 28.65 42.78 -21.37
CA LEU A 1101 29.16 41.73 -20.48
C LEU A 1101 28.57 40.37 -20.91
N PRO A 1102 29.35 39.43 -21.45
CA PRO A 1102 28.83 38.21 -22.04
C PRO A 1102 28.46 37.17 -20.97
N GLY A 1103 27.54 36.25 -21.28
CA GLY A 1103 27.03 35.23 -20.36
C GLY A 1103 25.58 35.49 -19.93
N GLU A 1104 25.06 34.62 -19.05
CA GLU A 1104 23.70 34.72 -18.52
C GLU A 1104 23.46 36.06 -17.83
N LYS A 1105 22.30 36.68 -18.05
CA LYS A 1105 21.97 38.02 -17.54
C LYS A 1105 21.05 37.89 -16.34
N MET A 1106 21.57 38.07 -15.12
CA MET A 1106 20.79 37.95 -13.89
C MET A 1106 19.66 38.97 -13.84
N GLY A 1107 19.88 40.17 -14.37
CA GLY A 1107 18.82 41.19 -14.47
C GLY A 1107 17.66 40.76 -15.38
N VAL A 1108 17.91 39.94 -16.40
CA VAL A 1108 16.87 39.37 -17.27
C VAL A 1108 16.14 38.24 -16.55
N LEU A 1109 16.87 37.33 -15.90
CA LEU A 1109 16.29 36.26 -15.07
C LEU A 1109 15.33 36.85 -14.01
N MET A 1110 15.80 37.83 -13.25
CA MET A 1110 15.02 38.50 -12.20
C MET A 1110 13.93 39.42 -12.74
N SER A 1111 13.93 39.76 -14.04
CA SER A 1111 12.85 40.58 -14.62
C SER A 1111 11.49 39.88 -14.52
N GLY A 1112 11.46 38.55 -14.38
CA GLY A 1112 10.24 37.79 -14.08
C GLY A 1112 9.58 38.20 -12.75
N LEU A 1113 10.37 38.58 -11.74
CA LEU A 1113 9.86 39.03 -10.43
C LEU A 1113 9.13 40.38 -10.52
N VAL A 1114 9.51 41.22 -11.50
CA VAL A 1114 9.08 42.62 -11.64
C VAL A 1114 8.39 42.92 -12.98
N GLY A 1115 7.80 41.91 -13.60
CA GLY A 1115 7.17 42.04 -14.93
C GLY A 1115 5.91 42.91 -14.94
N GLN A 1116 5.28 43.15 -13.78
CA GLN A 1116 4.02 43.88 -13.67
C GLN A 1116 4.21 45.38 -13.41
N ARG A 1117 3.31 46.23 -13.91
CA ARG A 1117 3.41 47.69 -13.69
C ARG A 1117 3.05 48.13 -12.26
N LYS A 1118 2.22 47.36 -11.57
CA LYS A 1118 1.76 47.58 -10.20
C LYS A 1118 1.39 46.21 -9.64
N ARG A 1119 1.68 45.98 -8.35
CA ARG A 1119 1.29 44.78 -7.61
C ARG A 1119 0.37 45.11 -6.46
N GLU A 1120 -0.41 44.13 -6.08
CA GLU A 1120 -1.30 44.13 -4.93
C GLU A 1120 -0.80 43.21 -3.81
N PHE A 1121 -0.13 42.11 -4.16
CA PHE A 1121 0.37 41.13 -3.19
C PHE A 1121 1.89 41.18 -3.08
N ASP A 1122 2.38 40.72 -1.93
CA ASP A 1122 3.81 40.53 -1.69
C ASP A 1122 4.39 39.55 -2.74
N ILE A 1123 5.69 39.66 -3.00
CA ILE A 1123 6.41 38.62 -3.75
C ILE A 1123 6.86 37.57 -2.74
N ALA A 1124 6.25 36.39 -2.76
CA ALA A 1124 6.67 35.24 -1.96
C ALA A 1124 7.65 34.38 -2.77
N ILE A 1125 8.88 34.27 -2.27
CA ILE A 1125 9.91 33.40 -2.82
C ILE A 1125 10.02 32.19 -1.90
N ASP A 1126 9.80 31.01 -2.47
CA ASP A 1126 9.82 29.71 -1.78
C ASP A 1126 11.02 28.83 -2.20
N PHE A 1127 11.90 29.35 -3.05
CA PHE A 1127 13.11 28.68 -3.53
C PHE A 1127 14.39 29.45 -3.17
N ASP A 1128 15.51 28.74 -3.08
CA ASP A 1128 16.85 29.31 -2.97
C ASP A 1128 17.54 29.32 -4.35
N LEU A 1129 18.10 30.46 -4.74
CA LEU A 1129 19.00 30.60 -5.88
C LEU A 1129 20.25 31.37 -5.46
N VAL A 1130 21.38 30.65 -5.43
CA VAL A 1130 22.69 31.25 -5.21
C VAL A 1130 23.52 31.02 -6.46
N GLN A 1131 24.04 32.10 -7.05
CA GLN A 1131 24.87 32.03 -8.24
C GLN A 1131 26.09 32.95 -8.10
N THR A 1132 27.24 32.46 -8.52
CA THR A 1132 28.49 33.21 -8.55
C THR A 1132 29.13 33.04 -9.93
N ASP A 1133 29.56 34.14 -10.54
CA ASP A 1133 30.19 34.11 -11.86
C ASP A 1133 31.54 34.84 -11.85
N GLU A 1134 32.56 34.24 -12.47
CA GLU A 1134 33.83 34.88 -12.80
C GLU A 1134 33.99 34.92 -14.33
N ILE A 1135 33.87 36.11 -14.92
CA ILE A 1135 33.97 36.33 -16.35
C ILE A 1135 35.27 37.05 -16.65
N ARG A 1136 36.23 36.35 -17.27
CA ARG A 1136 37.52 36.91 -17.71
C ARG A 1136 37.49 37.17 -19.21
N ILE A 1137 37.82 38.40 -19.61
CA ILE A 1137 37.83 38.80 -21.03
C ILE A 1137 39.23 39.29 -21.39
N SER A 1138 39.90 38.55 -22.28
CA SER A 1138 41.18 38.93 -22.84
C SER A 1138 40.99 39.69 -24.15
N PRO A 1139 41.54 40.91 -24.28
CA PRO A 1139 41.47 41.68 -25.52
C PRO A 1139 42.37 41.05 -26.60
N PRO A 1140 42.08 41.27 -27.90
CA PRO A 1140 42.98 40.86 -28.96
C PRO A 1140 44.32 41.60 -28.87
N GLU A 1141 45.37 41.04 -29.49
CA GLU A 1141 46.68 41.68 -29.54
C GLU A 1141 46.59 43.10 -30.15
N GLY A 1142 47.15 44.09 -29.45
CA GLY A 1142 47.08 45.50 -29.87
C GLY A 1142 45.81 46.24 -29.45
N TYR A 1143 44.93 45.67 -28.64
CA TYR A 1143 43.75 46.34 -28.08
C TYR A 1143 43.87 46.55 -26.56
N ALA A 1144 43.13 47.51 -26.01
CA ALA A 1144 42.95 47.72 -24.57
C ALA A 1144 41.53 48.20 -24.26
N PHE A 1145 41.00 47.86 -23.08
CA PHE A 1145 39.75 48.42 -22.58
C PHE A 1145 39.90 49.93 -22.35
N LYS A 1146 38.95 50.70 -22.88
CA LYS A 1146 38.97 52.16 -22.80
C LYS A 1146 38.77 52.66 -21.36
N GLU A 1147 37.90 52.00 -20.61
CA GLU A 1147 37.57 52.31 -19.23
C GLU A 1147 37.11 51.03 -18.50
N THR A 1148 37.36 50.97 -17.20
CA THR A 1148 36.81 49.91 -16.34
C THR A 1148 35.39 50.31 -15.92
N PRO A 1149 34.38 49.44 -16.08
CA PRO A 1149 33.02 49.72 -15.63
C PRO A 1149 32.95 49.95 -14.11
N ARG A 1150 31.83 50.52 -13.64
CA ARG A 1150 31.61 50.76 -12.21
C ARG A 1150 31.04 49.52 -11.54
N ASP A 1151 31.53 49.23 -10.34
CA ASP A 1151 30.97 48.21 -9.46
C ASP A 1151 29.52 48.54 -9.05
N LEU A 1152 28.73 47.50 -8.84
CA LEU A 1152 27.36 47.57 -8.34
C LEU A 1152 27.18 46.58 -7.19
N VAL A 1153 26.66 47.03 -6.05
CA VAL A 1153 26.45 46.19 -4.86
C VAL A 1153 25.11 46.52 -4.21
N TYR A 1154 24.30 45.49 -4.00
CA TYR A 1154 23.05 45.49 -3.23
C TYR A 1154 23.17 44.39 -2.17
N PRO A 1155 23.43 44.71 -0.88
CA PRO A 1155 23.84 43.73 0.12
C PRO A 1155 22.69 43.19 1.00
N THR A 1156 21.42 43.43 0.66
CA THR A 1156 20.28 43.19 1.57
C THR A 1156 19.42 42.01 1.14
N ALA A 1157 19.25 40.99 1.98
CA ALA A 1157 18.29 39.91 1.76
C ALA A 1157 16.83 40.43 1.65
N PRO A 1158 15.92 39.75 0.92
CA PRO A 1158 16.12 38.44 0.27
C PRO A 1158 16.84 38.48 -1.08
N LEU A 1159 17.19 39.65 -1.64
CA LEU A 1159 18.00 39.81 -2.87
C LEU A 1159 19.36 40.48 -2.58
N MET A 1160 20.42 39.68 -2.49
CA MET A 1160 21.78 40.21 -2.53
C MET A 1160 22.37 40.09 -3.93
N TYR A 1161 22.86 41.19 -4.50
CA TYR A 1161 23.53 41.21 -5.80
C TYR A 1161 24.83 42.00 -5.73
N GLN A 1162 25.89 41.46 -6.32
CA GLN A 1162 27.18 42.11 -6.45
C GLN A 1162 27.71 41.88 -7.86
N LEU A 1163 28.20 42.95 -8.51
CA LEU A 1163 28.96 42.91 -9.75
C LEU A 1163 30.17 43.83 -9.60
N LYS A 1164 31.38 43.25 -9.57
CA LYS A 1164 32.63 43.99 -9.41
C LYS A 1164 33.55 43.78 -10.59
N PHE A 1165 34.27 44.82 -10.99
CA PHE A 1165 35.21 44.79 -12.10
C PHE A 1165 36.64 45.04 -11.60
N ARG A 1166 37.59 44.24 -12.09
CA ARG A 1166 39.02 44.46 -11.85
C ARG A 1166 39.84 44.18 -13.10
N MET A 1167 40.97 44.87 -13.21
CA MET A 1167 41.95 44.64 -14.29
C MET A 1167 43.07 43.74 -13.77
N ASP A 1168 43.40 42.69 -14.52
CA ASP A 1168 44.54 41.80 -14.27
C ASP A 1168 45.45 41.80 -15.50
N GLY A 1169 46.49 42.65 -15.48
CA GLY A 1169 47.28 42.93 -16.67
C GLY A 1169 46.46 43.63 -17.77
N ALA A 1170 46.28 42.97 -18.91
CA ALA A 1170 45.45 43.45 -20.02
C ALA A 1170 44.01 42.90 -19.98
N ASP A 1171 43.76 41.89 -19.15
CA ASP A 1171 42.47 41.22 -19.03
C ASP A 1171 41.55 42.00 -18.09
N MET A 1172 40.25 41.95 -18.39
CA MET A 1172 39.21 42.44 -17.50
C MET A 1172 38.49 41.26 -16.86
N ILE A 1173 38.34 41.28 -15.53
CA ILE A 1173 37.63 40.27 -14.76
C ILE A 1173 36.40 40.91 -14.15
N ALA A 1174 35.22 40.34 -14.43
CA ALA A 1174 33.97 40.68 -13.80
C ALA A 1174 33.55 39.55 -12.84
N GLU A 1175 33.40 39.88 -11.55
CA GLU A 1175 32.95 38.95 -10.51
C GLU A 1175 31.51 39.30 -10.13
N ARG A 1176 30.59 38.37 -10.37
CA ARG A 1176 29.17 38.51 -10.07
C ARG A 1176 28.74 37.54 -8.97
N LYS A 1177 27.88 37.98 -8.05
CA LYS A 1177 27.24 37.13 -7.05
C LYS A 1177 25.77 37.52 -6.90
N LEU A 1178 24.88 36.55 -7.01
CA LEU A 1178 23.45 36.64 -6.74
C LEU A 1178 23.12 35.68 -5.60
N VAL A 1179 22.41 36.16 -4.58
CA VAL A 1179 21.76 35.34 -3.56
C VAL A 1179 20.31 35.80 -3.53
N LEU A 1180 19.42 34.92 -3.96
CA LEU A 1180 17.98 35.06 -3.86
C LEU A 1180 17.48 33.92 -2.97
N GLY A 1181 17.19 34.21 -1.70
CA GLY A 1181 16.71 33.20 -0.76
C GLY A 1181 15.20 33.29 -0.53
N PRO A 1182 14.58 32.28 0.10
CA PRO A 1182 13.21 32.32 0.54
C PRO A 1182 12.98 33.57 1.39
N GLY A 1183 11.92 34.28 1.07
CA GLY A 1183 11.66 35.60 1.60
C GLY A 1183 10.41 36.23 1.02
N ARG A 1184 10.06 37.41 1.57
CA ARG A 1184 9.01 38.26 1.03
C ARG A 1184 9.57 39.61 0.66
N PHE A 1185 9.19 40.10 -0.51
CA PHE A 1185 9.25 41.53 -0.80
C PHE A 1185 7.87 42.11 -0.59
N GLY A 1186 7.76 43.04 0.34
CA GLY A 1186 6.50 43.73 0.59
C GLY A 1186 6.06 44.53 -0.64
N VAL A 1187 4.74 44.69 -0.83
CA VAL A 1187 4.19 45.58 -1.89
C VAL A 1187 4.83 46.97 -1.88
N HIS A 1188 5.14 47.50 -0.69
CA HIS A 1188 5.79 48.80 -0.51
C HIS A 1188 7.25 48.86 -1.00
N GLU A 1189 7.92 47.71 -1.10
CA GLU A 1189 9.30 47.57 -1.58
C GLU A 1189 9.37 47.31 -3.10
N TYR A 1190 8.22 47.07 -3.75
CA TYR A 1190 8.17 46.66 -5.16
C TYR A 1190 8.83 47.66 -6.12
N ASN A 1191 8.55 48.96 -5.97
CA ASN A 1191 9.15 49.98 -6.84
C ASN A 1191 10.67 50.09 -6.65
N ASP A 1192 11.15 49.89 -5.42
CA ASP A 1192 12.57 49.87 -5.13
C ASP A 1192 13.23 48.63 -5.75
N LEU A 1193 12.58 47.47 -5.68
CA LEU A 1193 13.02 46.24 -6.35
C LEU A 1193 13.05 46.38 -7.88
N VAL A 1194 12.03 47.00 -8.49
CA VAL A 1194 11.98 47.31 -9.94
C VAL A 1194 13.19 48.17 -10.35
N GLU A 1195 13.48 49.23 -9.60
CA GLU A 1195 14.60 50.13 -9.89
C GLU A 1195 15.96 49.44 -9.64
N GLN A 1196 16.06 48.58 -8.60
CA GLN A 1196 17.25 47.75 -8.36
C GLN A 1196 17.51 46.81 -9.54
N ILE A 1197 16.53 46.00 -9.97
CA ILE A 1197 16.67 45.06 -11.10
C ILE A 1197 16.97 45.81 -12.40
N LYS A 1198 16.35 46.97 -12.63
CA LYS A 1198 16.65 47.82 -13.79
C LYS A 1198 18.10 48.30 -13.79
N ARG A 1199 18.64 48.72 -12.64
CA ARG A 1199 20.05 49.11 -12.50
C ARG A 1199 21.00 47.92 -12.69
N ILE A 1200 20.63 46.74 -12.19
CA ILE A 1200 21.37 45.50 -12.44
C ILE A 1200 21.44 45.23 -13.95
N LYS A 1201 20.29 45.24 -14.63
CA LYS A 1201 20.23 45.07 -16.09
C LYS A 1201 21.07 46.09 -16.84
N GLN A 1202 20.98 47.37 -16.46
CA GLN A 1202 21.80 48.43 -17.07
C GLN A 1202 23.30 48.23 -16.85
N ALA A 1203 23.71 47.74 -15.68
CA ALA A 1203 25.11 47.45 -15.41
C ALA A 1203 25.60 46.23 -16.22
N GLU A 1204 24.79 45.18 -16.35
CA GLU A 1204 25.10 44.00 -17.17
C GLU A 1204 25.09 44.29 -18.68
N ASP A 1205 24.23 45.20 -19.14
CA ASP A 1205 24.14 45.66 -20.53
C ASP A 1205 25.13 46.79 -20.85
N SER A 1206 25.93 47.22 -19.87
CA SER A 1206 26.91 48.28 -20.06
C SER A 1206 27.90 47.89 -21.17
N THR A 1207 28.13 48.84 -22.07
CA THR A 1207 28.94 48.62 -23.26
C THR A 1207 30.42 48.69 -22.92
N LEU A 1208 31.12 47.58 -23.11
CA LEU A 1208 32.55 47.45 -22.99
C LEU A 1208 33.19 47.86 -24.33
N LYS A 1209 34.05 48.88 -24.30
CA LYS A 1209 34.74 49.39 -25.51
C LYS A 1209 36.22 49.07 -25.45
N LEU A 1210 36.72 48.40 -26.48
CA LEU A 1210 38.14 48.17 -26.70
C LEU A 1210 38.64 49.10 -27.79
N VAL A 1211 39.73 49.82 -27.51
CA VAL A 1211 40.42 50.69 -28.47
C VAL A 1211 41.72 50.05 -28.89
N ARG A 1212 42.09 50.21 -30.17
CA ARG A 1212 43.41 49.82 -30.66
C ARG A 1212 44.47 50.74 -30.04
N LYS A 1213 45.51 50.14 -29.48
CA LYS A 1213 46.64 50.81 -28.82
C LYS A 1213 47.43 51.69 -29.78
#